data_AF-A0A7C8AI37-F1
#
_entry.id   AF-A0A7C8AI37-F1
#
_cell.length_a   1.000
_cell.length_b   1.000
_cell.length_c   1.000
_cell.angle_alpha   90.00
_cell.angle_beta   90.00
_cell.angle_gamma   90.00
#
_symmetry.space_group_name_H-M   'P 1'
#
loop_
_entity.id
_entity.type
_entity.pdbx_description
1 polymer ?
#
loop_
_entity_poly.entity_id
_entity_poly.type
_entity_poly.pdbx_seq_one_letter_code
_entity_poly.pdbx_strand_id
1 'polypeptide(L)'
;MTATGRSMRCGAAGQFARLACLFALLGVSALGCGAEGRTEPETIALDPHAAGNNQYAMHGEELGKPLRVVVSGPRVPGLLGGKGSRKPVRDEAVTFRIEAPGAGALFVESGTATHIARTNESGIALARLKLGRRSGDVDVTASVETRKGVKSVSFRALSGVEILGADLEGPTGGVIDGIGVRLHDASGAPAEGVTVFFRVEGDGRGSKVAEDVVETDKKGCAVTDWKLGNEVGRYFAFAEIRDTRSAVPENGRFHARTIEFEAMGMNKGRMAVELVGGLAIFILGMKMMSGGLRRMADRRLKAILQAMTRNRVLAVLVGAGLTAMVQSSSATTVMTVGFVNAGLMNLGQAIGVVFGANIGTTVTAQIIAFKLNALAYPAIAVGLITTAVSRKPNVKALGETILGFGLLFLGMQTMSGILKPLQYSPGFVAVFSRFDCTPAPGGLIPPIPALMCILVATAATVFIQSSSATVGLVLALSSQGLVTFYTAVPLILGDNIGTTITAILASVPANRNAKRAALAHTLFNVFGALYMYILLFVPLWNGQPVFLGFVDAITPGDVFGPNAEESVLRHVANAHTAFNVMNCLFFLPFIGAMTKVCQRIIPMTALDRETVLQYLEPHLLDSPTLALQQATLEVGYMVRRAQKSVNDACAFFHGGPSELAEKVEQREQVIDRLQHEITAYLVDLSRRGLPQAEGILLPALIHAVNDAERIGDHSEDIVELARIQRADNHELSEFAQQDVRGIEGLLEEQFEAILNILEKSNTAQVETVLKKESAINEAVKVATEAHVERLEQGKCSVQAGVVFLDILAHLERVGDRLTNIAERAGTIIQATAG
;
A
#
# COMPACT_ATOMS: atom_id res chain seq x y z
N MET A 1 -59.99 9.78 10.54
CA MET A 1 -60.45 8.37 10.60
C MET A 1 -59.75 7.57 9.50
N THR A 2 -58.72 6.80 9.89
CA THR A 2 -58.50 5.35 9.65
C THR A 2 -58.06 4.98 8.22
N ALA A 3 -56.76 4.69 7.98
CA ALA A 3 -56.09 3.37 8.09
C ALA A 3 -56.51 2.41 6.93
N THR A 4 -55.70 1.65 6.18
CA THR A 4 -54.34 1.07 6.31
C THR A 4 -54.01 0.29 5.02
N GLY A 5 -52.73 0.18 4.63
CA GLY A 5 -52.20 -1.12 4.14
C GLY A 5 -51.32 -1.22 2.86
N ARG A 6 -50.00 -1.40 3.10
CA ARG A 6 -48.92 -2.04 2.31
C ARG A 6 -49.25 -2.74 0.97
N SER A 7 -48.40 -2.51 -0.05
CA SER A 7 -47.37 -3.51 -0.44
C SER A 7 -46.21 -2.92 -1.27
N MET A 8 -44.98 -3.27 -0.87
CA MET A 8 -43.74 -3.19 -1.65
C MET A 8 -43.70 -4.37 -2.63
N ARG A 9 -43.14 -4.15 -3.83
CA ARG A 9 -42.10 -4.98 -4.51
C ARG A 9 -42.24 -4.86 -6.04
N CYS A 10 -41.40 -4.04 -6.66
CA CYS A 10 -40.57 -4.39 -7.81
C CYS A 10 -39.87 -3.14 -8.35
N GLY A 11 -38.56 -3.23 -8.56
CA GLY A 11 -37.79 -2.11 -9.12
C GLY A 11 -36.27 -2.25 -8.93
N ALA A 12 -35.78 -3.28 -8.23
CA ALA A 12 -34.34 -3.55 -8.11
C ALA A 12 -33.75 -4.27 -9.35
N ALA A 13 -34.59 -4.79 -10.25
CA ALA A 13 -34.14 -5.48 -11.47
C ALA A 13 -33.74 -4.51 -12.61
N GLY A 14 -34.30 -3.29 -12.64
CA GLY A 14 -34.03 -2.31 -13.69
C GLY A 14 -32.70 -1.56 -13.57
N GLN A 15 -32.13 -1.48 -12.36
CA GLN A 15 -30.81 -0.88 -12.14
C GLN A 15 -29.66 -1.88 -12.33
N PHE A 16 -29.90 -3.18 -12.13
CA PHE A 16 -28.93 -4.24 -12.44
C PHE A 16 -28.63 -4.32 -13.94
N ALA A 17 -29.65 -4.15 -14.80
CA ALA A 17 -29.47 -4.09 -16.24
C ALA A 17 -28.63 -2.88 -16.68
N ARG A 18 -28.75 -1.72 -16.01
CA ARG A 18 -28.00 -0.51 -16.33
C ARG A 18 -26.54 -0.53 -15.86
N LEU A 19 -26.23 -1.23 -14.77
CA LEU A 19 -24.86 -1.40 -14.27
C LEU A 19 -24.13 -2.54 -14.98
N ALA A 20 -24.83 -3.62 -15.34
CA ALA A 20 -24.33 -4.62 -16.28
C ALA A 20 -24.10 -4.00 -17.67
N CYS A 21 -24.92 -3.02 -18.09
CA CYS A 21 -24.65 -2.20 -19.27
C CYS A 21 -23.38 -1.35 -19.17
N LEU A 22 -22.86 -1.00 -17.98
CA LEU A 22 -21.60 -0.26 -17.87
C LEU A 22 -20.38 -1.18 -18.10
N PHE A 23 -20.46 -2.44 -17.64
CA PHE A 23 -19.49 -3.49 -17.98
C PHE A 23 -19.66 -3.99 -19.42
N ALA A 24 -20.89 -4.01 -19.94
CA ALA A 24 -21.15 -4.26 -21.36
C ALA A 24 -20.76 -3.06 -22.22
N LEU A 25 -20.73 -1.83 -21.71
CA LEU A 25 -20.24 -0.64 -22.42
C LEU A 25 -18.70 -0.65 -22.52
N LEU A 26 -18.00 -1.18 -21.51
CA LEU A 26 -16.58 -1.57 -21.65
C LEU A 26 -16.40 -2.72 -22.65
N GLY A 27 -17.39 -3.61 -22.76
CA GLY A 27 -17.49 -4.62 -23.83
C GLY A 27 -17.89 -4.07 -25.20
N VAL A 28 -18.52 -2.89 -25.30
CA VAL A 28 -18.97 -2.27 -26.56
C VAL A 28 -17.93 -1.28 -27.09
N SER A 29 -17.00 -0.79 -26.26
CA SER A 29 -15.75 -0.20 -26.76
C SER A 29 -14.80 -1.22 -27.41
N ALA A 30 -15.10 -2.52 -27.33
CA ALA A 30 -14.41 -3.59 -28.06
C ALA A 30 -14.97 -3.86 -29.47
N LEU A 31 -16.03 -3.15 -29.90
CA LEU A 31 -16.57 -3.22 -31.27
C LEU A 31 -16.05 -2.07 -32.16
N GLY A 32 -14.84 -1.61 -31.90
CA GLY A 32 -14.05 -0.89 -32.89
C GLY A 32 -13.52 -1.87 -33.94
N CYS A 33 -14.42 -2.43 -34.76
CA CYS A 33 -14.04 -3.01 -36.06
C CYS A 33 -13.54 -1.86 -36.95
N GLY A 34 -12.32 -1.39 -36.71
CA GLY A 34 -11.55 -0.69 -37.71
C GLY A 34 -11.12 -1.73 -38.73
N ALA A 35 -11.60 -1.60 -39.96
CA ALA A 35 -11.12 -2.38 -41.09
C ALA A 35 -9.58 -2.31 -41.13
N GLU A 36 -8.91 -3.43 -40.87
CA GLU A 36 -7.46 -3.54 -40.96
C GLU A 36 -7.04 -3.40 -42.43
N GLY A 37 -6.76 -2.16 -42.84
CA GLY A 37 -5.82 -1.94 -43.92
C GLY A 37 -4.47 -2.51 -43.50
N ARG A 38 -3.76 -3.18 -44.43
CA ARG A 38 -2.39 -3.66 -44.23
C ARG A 38 -1.55 -2.50 -43.69
N THR A 39 -1.11 -2.58 -42.44
CA THR A 39 -0.24 -1.55 -41.83
C THR A 39 1.08 -1.57 -42.59
N GLU A 40 1.46 -0.47 -43.24
CA GLU A 40 2.70 -0.44 -44.03
C GLU A 40 3.95 -0.42 -43.12
N PRO A 41 5.04 -1.12 -43.49
CA PRO A 41 6.30 -1.07 -42.75
C PRO A 41 7.00 0.29 -42.90
N GLU A 42 7.50 0.82 -41.78
CA GLU A 42 8.31 2.06 -41.72
C GLU A 42 9.73 1.77 -41.19
N THR A 43 9.87 0.86 -40.24
CA THR A 43 11.16 0.57 -39.58
C THR A 43 11.41 -0.93 -39.45
N ILE A 44 12.66 -1.35 -39.65
CA ILE A 44 13.19 -2.67 -39.27
C ILE A 44 14.29 -2.45 -38.23
N ALA A 45 14.26 -3.20 -37.14
CA ALA A 45 15.24 -3.14 -36.07
C ALA A 45 15.63 -4.55 -35.63
N LEU A 46 16.83 -4.71 -35.06
CA LEU A 46 17.19 -5.93 -34.34
C LEU A 46 16.19 -6.15 -33.19
N ASP A 47 15.81 -7.40 -32.95
CA ASP A 47 14.94 -7.73 -31.82
C ASP A 47 15.62 -7.31 -30.49
N PRO A 48 15.06 -6.36 -29.73
CA PRO A 48 15.71 -5.80 -28.55
C PRO A 48 15.92 -6.83 -27.44
N HIS A 49 15.20 -7.96 -27.48
CA HIS A 49 15.28 -9.01 -26.48
C HIS A 49 16.04 -10.25 -26.96
N ALA A 50 16.10 -10.49 -28.28
CA ALA A 50 16.60 -11.77 -28.81
C ALA A 50 17.20 -11.69 -30.22
N ALA A 51 17.84 -10.57 -30.60
CA ALA A 51 18.36 -10.38 -31.96
C ALA A 51 19.25 -11.52 -32.52
N GLY A 52 20.03 -12.19 -31.67
CA GLY A 52 21.00 -13.20 -32.15
C GLY A 52 22.18 -12.59 -32.91
N ASN A 53 22.55 -11.34 -32.63
CA ASN A 53 23.73 -10.70 -33.21
C ASN A 53 25.02 -11.07 -32.44
N ASN A 54 26.18 -10.96 -33.08
CA ASN A 54 27.52 -11.24 -32.51
C ASN A 54 27.69 -12.67 -31.97
N GLN A 55 27.07 -13.66 -32.62
CA GLN A 55 27.20 -15.06 -32.24
C GLN A 55 28.44 -15.73 -32.84
N TYR A 56 28.80 -16.90 -32.33
CA TYR A 56 29.88 -17.73 -32.86
C TYR A 56 29.45 -19.20 -32.95
N ALA A 57 30.08 -19.95 -33.86
CA ALA A 57 29.98 -21.41 -33.91
C ALA A 57 31.19 -22.01 -34.65
N MET A 58 31.40 -23.33 -34.50
CA MET A 58 32.44 -24.02 -35.27
C MET A 58 32.04 -24.14 -36.74
N HIS A 59 33.01 -24.47 -37.59
CA HIS A 59 32.75 -24.62 -39.03
C HIS A 59 31.70 -25.69 -39.30
N GLY A 60 30.73 -25.35 -40.14
CA GLY A 60 29.66 -26.27 -40.49
C GLY A 60 28.57 -26.45 -39.42
N GLU A 61 28.65 -25.75 -38.29
CA GLU A 61 27.61 -25.78 -37.25
C GLU A 61 26.56 -24.67 -37.45
N GLU A 62 25.38 -24.90 -36.87
CA GLU A 62 24.31 -23.90 -36.78
C GLU A 62 24.58 -22.97 -35.60
N LEU A 63 24.30 -21.67 -35.77
CA LEU A 63 24.33 -20.74 -34.65
C LEU A 63 23.32 -21.15 -33.57
N GLY A 64 23.71 -21.03 -32.30
CA GLY A 64 22.86 -21.43 -31.17
C GLY A 64 21.54 -20.66 -31.05
N LYS A 65 21.45 -19.43 -31.60
CA LYS A 65 20.22 -18.62 -31.63
C LYS A 65 19.91 -18.18 -33.08
N PRO A 66 18.61 -18.07 -33.45
CA PRO A 66 18.22 -17.50 -34.74
C PRO A 66 18.49 -15.99 -34.77
N LEU A 67 18.73 -15.45 -35.97
CA LEU A 67 18.76 -14.01 -36.24
C LEU A 67 17.33 -13.47 -36.22
N ARG A 68 17.05 -12.42 -35.45
CA ARG A 68 15.69 -11.88 -35.25
C ARG A 68 15.63 -10.38 -35.50
N VAL A 69 14.61 -9.96 -36.26
CA VAL A 69 14.27 -8.55 -36.48
C VAL A 69 12.81 -8.28 -36.15
N VAL A 70 12.50 -7.04 -35.79
CA VAL A 70 11.13 -6.53 -35.61
C VAL A 70 10.85 -5.51 -36.71
N VAL A 71 9.73 -5.68 -37.40
CA VAL A 71 9.20 -4.74 -38.38
C VAL A 71 8.00 -4.02 -37.79
N SER A 72 8.03 -2.70 -37.83
CA SER A 72 6.98 -1.85 -37.27
C SER A 72 6.54 -0.78 -38.26
N GLY A 73 5.26 -0.42 -38.18
CA GLY A 73 4.63 0.58 -39.01
C GLY A 73 4.68 1.99 -38.40
N PRO A 74 3.90 2.93 -38.95
CA PRO A 74 3.86 4.31 -38.50
C PRO A 74 3.33 4.46 -37.09
N ARG A 75 3.77 5.55 -36.44
CA ARG A 75 3.39 5.88 -35.07
C ARG A 75 1.95 6.39 -35.05
N VAL A 76 1.07 5.71 -34.32
CA VAL A 76 -0.35 6.06 -34.22
C VAL A 76 -0.64 6.64 -32.83
N PRO A 77 -1.20 7.86 -32.71
CA PRO A 77 -1.61 8.42 -31.42
C PRO A 77 -2.67 7.56 -30.73
N GLY A 78 -2.61 7.46 -29.40
CA GLY A 78 -3.64 6.77 -28.62
C GLY A 78 -4.98 7.53 -28.58
N LEU A 79 -6.04 6.84 -28.13
CA LEU A 79 -7.43 7.34 -28.10
C LEU A 79 -7.61 8.65 -27.31
N LEU A 80 -6.70 8.96 -26.39
CA LEU A 80 -6.70 10.15 -25.54
C LEU A 80 -5.53 11.12 -25.84
N GLY A 81 -4.83 10.93 -26.97
CA GLY A 81 -3.66 11.71 -27.36
C GLY A 81 -2.34 11.26 -26.71
N GLY A 82 -1.21 11.54 -27.37
CA GLY A 82 0.13 11.15 -26.93
C GLY A 82 1.11 10.98 -28.09
N LYS A 83 2.39 10.69 -27.80
CA LYS A 83 3.43 10.45 -28.84
C LYS A 83 3.10 9.27 -29.77
N GLY A 84 2.16 8.40 -29.39
CA GLY A 84 1.69 7.25 -30.15
C GLY A 84 2.60 6.02 -30.07
N SER A 85 2.03 4.84 -30.35
CA SER A 85 2.73 3.55 -30.43
C SER A 85 2.99 3.17 -31.88
N ARG A 86 4.07 2.41 -32.13
CA ARG A 86 4.31 1.82 -33.45
C ARG A 86 3.60 0.47 -33.49
N LYS A 87 2.72 0.28 -34.47
CA LYS A 87 2.05 -1.02 -34.61
C LYS A 87 3.00 -2.04 -35.26
N PRO A 88 3.07 -3.28 -34.77
CA PRO A 88 3.79 -4.34 -35.47
C PRO A 88 3.18 -4.59 -36.84
N VAL A 89 4.02 -4.89 -37.84
CA VAL A 89 3.53 -5.26 -39.17
C VAL A 89 3.56 -6.76 -39.32
N ARG A 90 2.39 -7.38 -39.46
CA ARG A 90 2.23 -8.82 -39.69
C ARG A 90 2.38 -9.15 -41.18
N ASP A 91 2.89 -10.36 -41.46
CA ASP A 91 2.96 -10.94 -42.80
C ASP A 91 3.83 -10.12 -43.79
N GLU A 92 4.76 -9.31 -43.28
CA GLU A 92 5.73 -8.57 -44.08
C GLU A 92 6.90 -9.47 -44.43
N ALA A 93 7.37 -9.40 -45.68
CA ALA A 93 8.50 -10.18 -46.16
C ALA A 93 9.82 -9.49 -45.78
N VAL A 94 10.64 -10.18 -44.99
CA VAL A 94 11.99 -9.76 -44.63
C VAL A 94 12.99 -10.65 -45.37
N THR A 95 13.85 -10.03 -46.16
CA THR A 95 14.93 -10.70 -46.88
C THR A 95 16.20 -10.66 -46.04
N PHE A 96 16.68 -11.83 -45.61
CA PHE A 96 17.98 -12.04 -44.99
C PHE A 96 18.98 -12.44 -46.08
N ARG A 97 20.13 -11.75 -46.16
CA ARG A 97 21.18 -11.98 -47.16
C ARG A 97 22.55 -12.05 -46.50
N ILE A 98 23.35 -13.06 -46.86
CA ILE A 98 24.76 -13.15 -46.48
C ILE A 98 25.58 -12.30 -47.45
N GLU A 99 26.33 -11.31 -46.97
CA GLU A 99 27.06 -10.35 -47.83
C GLU A 99 28.25 -11.01 -48.57
N ALA A 100 28.84 -12.06 -48.02
CA ALA A 100 29.97 -12.80 -48.60
C ALA A 100 29.66 -14.31 -48.79
N PRO A 101 28.80 -14.68 -49.77
CA PRO A 101 28.32 -16.06 -49.95
C PRO A 101 29.42 -17.10 -50.27
N GLY A 102 30.58 -16.66 -50.79
CA GLY A 102 31.75 -17.52 -51.03
C GLY A 102 32.37 -18.13 -49.76
N ALA A 103 31.91 -17.74 -48.57
CA ALA A 103 32.33 -18.28 -47.28
C ALA A 103 31.68 -19.65 -46.94
N GLY A 104 30.65 -20.07 -47.69
CA GLY A 104 29.96 -21.35 -47.51
C GLY A 104 28.90 -21.38 -46.40
N ALA A 105 28.57 -20.23 -45.79
CA ALA A 105 27.47 -20.11 -44.85
C ALA A 105 26.12 -20.11 -45.60
N LEU A 106 25.10 -20.72 -45.01
CA LEU A 106 23.78 -20.90 -45.61
C LEU A 106 22.69 -20.71 -44.55
N PHE A 107 21.53 -20.20 -44.95
CA PHE A 107 20.36 -20.24 -44.07
C PHE A 107 19.80 -21.66 -44.03
N VAL A 108 19.47 -22.16 -42.83
CA VAL A 108 19.02 -23.52 -42.60
C VAL A 108 17.70 -23.79 -43.33
N GLU A 109 16.82 -22.79 -43.36
CA GLU A 109 15.49 -22.90 -43.97
C GLU A 109 15.53 -22.97 -45.50
N SER A 110 16.40 -22.18 -46.16
CA SER A 110 16.45 -22.10 -47.63
C SER A 110 17.58 -22.93 -48.25
N GLY A 111 18.57 -23.34 -47.47
CA GLY A 111 19.78 -23.99 -47.96
C GLY A 111 20.63 -23.10 -48.88
N THR A 112 20.39 -21.78 -48.89
CA THR A 112 21.07 -20.81 -49.78
C THR A 112 21.56 -19.60 -48.98
N ALA A 113 22.33 -18.72 -49.63
CA ALA A 113 22.83 -17.48 -49.01
C ALA A 113 21.77 -16.37 -48.86
N THR A 114 20.51 -16.65 -49.19
CA THR A 114 19.40 -15.72 -49.03
C THR A 114 18.18 -16.47 -48.50
N HIS A 115 17.46 -15.87 -47.55
CA HIS A 115 16.23 -16.45 -46.99
C HIS A 115 15.20 -15.35 -46.82
N ILE A 116 13.95 -15.62 -47.20
CA ILE A 116 12.83 -14.71 -47.00
C ILE A 116 11.96 -15.29 -45.90
N ALA A 117 11.87 -14.57 -44.78
CA ALA A 117 10.99 -14.91 -43.67
C ALA A 117 9.84 -13.89 -43.60
N ARG A 118 8.68 -14.35 -43.13
CA ARG A 118 7.52 -13.47 -42.91
C ARG A 118 7.36 -13.12 -41.45
N THR A 119 6.94 -11.89 -41.17
CA THR A 119 6.72 -11.43 -39.80
C THR A 119 5.47 -12.06 -39.16
N ASN A 120 5.57 -12.40 -37.87
CA ASN A 120 4.44 -12.89 -37.08
C ASN A 120 3.53 -11.74 -36.59
N GLU A 121 2.56 -12.03 -35.71
CA GLU A 121 1.62 -11.03 -35.16
C GLU A 121 2.31 -9.92 -34.35
N SER A 122 3.49 -10.19 -33.79
CA SER A 122 4.32 -9.22 -33.09
C SER A 122 5.29 -8.48 -34.03
N GLY A 123 5.19 -8.69 -35.34
CA GLY A 123 6.07 -8.06 -36.33
C GLY A 123 7.47 -8.68 -36.41
N ILE A 124 7.68 -9.87 -35.85
CA ILE A 124 9.00 -10.50 -35.75
C ILE A 124 9.24 -11.45 -36.93
N ALA A 125 10.38 -11.31 -37.61
CA ALA A 125 10.89 -12.27 -38.58
C ALA A 125 12.20 -12.89 -38.08
N LEU A 126 12.42 -14.17 -38.39
CA LEU A 126 13.58 -14.94 -37.93
C LEU A 126 14.24 -15.74 -39.05
N ALA A 127 15.55 -15.96 -38.95
CA ALA A 127 16.32 -16.81 -39.85
C ALA A 127 17.41 -17.58 -39.08
N ARG A 128 17.62 -18.86 -39.37
CA ARG A 128 18.70 -19.66 -38.76
C ARG A 128 19.88 -19.77 -39.71
N LEU A 129 21.06 -19.52 -39.19
CA LEU A 129 22.29 -19.47 -39.97
C LEU A 129 23.18 -20.67 -39.63
N LYS A 130 23.59 -21.41 -40.66
CA LYS A 130 24.63 -22.43 -40.59
C LYS A 130 25.93 -21.88 -41.16
N LEU A 131 27.01 -21.95 -40.40
CA LEU A 131 28.30 -21.40 -40.80
C LEU A 131 29.01 -22.30 -41.80
N GLY A 132 29.82 -21.68 -42.66
CA GLY A 132 30.62 -22.37 -43.67
C GLY A 132 31.96 -22.85 -43.13
N ARG A 133 32.91 -23.10 -44.04
CA ARG A 133 34.29 -23.51 -43.70
C ARG A 133 35.28 -22.35 -43.66
N ARG A 134 34.86 -21.13 -44.01
CA ARG A 134 35.71 -19.94 -43.91
C ARG A 134 35.79 -19.49 -42.45
N SER A 135 36.99 -19.24 -41.95
CA SER A 135 37.22 -18.70 -40.61
C SER A 135 37.06 -17.18 -40.57
N GLY A 136 36.47 -16.65 -39.49
CA GLY A 136 36.31 -15.21 -39.26
C GLY A 136 34.86 -14.70 -39.38
N ASP A 137 34.71 -13.41 -39.67
CA ASP A 137 33.42 -12.71 -39.70
C ASP A 137 32.52 -13.17 -40.87
N VAL A 138 31.25 -13.41 -40.57
CA VAL A 138 30.15 -13.64 -41.50
C VAL A 138 29.10 -12.56 -41.25
N ASP A 139 28.97 -11.63 -42.21
CA ASP A 139 27.99 -10.56 -42.14
C ASP A 139 26.68 -10.95 -42.84
N VAL A 140 25.56 -10.70 -42.17
CA VAL A 140 24.21 -10.94 -42.68
C VAL A 140 23.41 -9.65 -42.62
N THR A 141 22.73 -9.28 -43.69
CA THR A 141 21.85 -8.11 -43.74
C THR A 141 20.40 -8.56 -43.80
N ALA A 142 19.53 -7.94 -43.01
CA ALA A 142 18.07 -8.08 -43.12
C ALA A 142 17.45 -6.78 -43.63
N SER A 143 16.62 -6.89 -44.67
CA SER A 143 15.96 -5.77 -45.33
C SER A 143 14.50 -6.08 -45.65
N VAL A 144 13.70 -5.03 -45.78
CA VAL A 144 12.32 -5.09 -46.27
C VAL A 144 12.33 -4.54 -47.70
N GLU A 145 12.31 -5.43 -48.70
CA GLU A 145 12.52 -5.06 -50.12
C GLU A 145 11.32 -4.31 -50.73
N THR A 146 10.15 -4.37 -50.10
CA THR A 146 8.88 -3.80 -50.59
C THR A 146 8.83 -2.27 -50.59
N ARG A 147 9.81 -1.54 -50.03
CA ARG A 147 9.80 -0.06 -50.02
C ARG A 147 11.19 0.61 -50.01
N LYS A 148 11.41 1.55 -50.94
CA LYS A 148 12.61 2.43 -50.95
C LYS A 148 12.58 3.35 -49.70
N GLY A 149 13.57 3.23 -48.83
CA GLY A 149 13.80 4.17 -47.71
C GLY A 149 13.92 3.54 -46.33
N VAL A 150 13.51 2.27 -46.14
CA VAL A 150 13.73 1.54 -44.88
C VAL A 150 15.19 1.09 -44.81
N LYS A 151 15.95 1.55 -43.81
CA LYS A 151 17.35 1.15 -43.63
C LYS A 151 17.43 -0.31 -43.21
N SER A 152 18.27 -1.10 -43.88
CA SER A 152 18.55 -2.48 -43.49
C SER A 152 19.31 -2.54 -42.16
N VAL A 153 19.19 -3.67 -41.48
CA VAL A 153 19.96 -3.99 -40.26
C VAL A 153 20.94 -5.11 -40.56
N SER A 154 22.11 -5.09 -39.92
CA SER A 154 23.16 -6.08 -40.14
C SER A 154 23.44 -6.87 -38.86
N PHE A 155 23.72 -8.16 -39.04
CA PHE A 155 24.18 -9.10 -38.06
C PHE A 155 25.62 -9.51 -38.37
N ARG A 156 26.37 -9.82 -37.32
CA ARG A 156 27.71 -10.39 -37.37
C ARG A 156 27.67 -11.77 -36.71
N ALA A 157 28.29 -12.75 -37.37
CA ALA A 157 28.59 -14.05 -36.79
C ALA A 157 30.09 -14.39 -36.97
N LEU A 158 30.65 -15.19 -36.08
CA LEU A 158 32.04 -15.63 -36.11
C LEU A 158 32.12 -17.13 -36.38
N SER A 159 32.85 -17.51 -37.43
CA SER A 159 33.03 -18.91 -37.85
C SER A 159 34.42 -19.42 -37.48
N GLY A 160 34.48 -20.59 -36.84
CA GLY A 160 35.73 -21.24 -36.43
C GLY A 160 36.39 -20.61 -35.20
N VAL A 161 35.65 -19.80 -34.45
CA VAL A 161 36.09 -19.13 -33.23
C VAL A 161 35.14 -19.51 -32.10
N GLU A 162 35.67 -19.96 -30.98
CA GLU A 162 34.94 -20.15 -29.73
C GLU A 162 35.43 -19.12 -28.72
N ILE A 163 34.52 -18.42 -28.06
CA ILE A 163 34.85 -17.44 -27.03
C ILE A 163 34.96 -18.16 -25.68
N LEU A 164 36.12 -18.10 -25.05
CA LEU A 164 36.41 -18.67 -23.74
C LEU A 164 36.25 -17.57 -22.68
N GLY A 165 35.32 -17.74 -21.74
CA GLY A 165 34.98 -16.72 -20.74
C GLY A 165 33.83 -15.82 -21.19
N ALA A 166 32.61 -16.36 -21.15
CA ALA A 166 31.36 -15.61 -21.32
C ALA A 166 30.73 -15.30 -19.95
N ASP A 167 29.84 -14.32 -19.89
CA ASP A 167 29.06 -13.98 -18.68
C ASP A 167 29.95 -13.69 -17.46
N LEU A 168 30.94 -12.83 -17.64
CA LEU A 168 31.97 -12.56 -16.66
C LEU A 168 31.49 -11.61 -15.55
N GLU A 169 31.68 -12.01 -14.29
CA GLU A 169 31.51 -11.14 -13.13
C GLU A 169 32.58 -11.40 -12.08
N GLY A 170 33.02 -10.36 -11.38
CA GLY A 170 34.07 -10.49 -10.36
C GLY A 170 34.05 -9.37 -9.33
N PRO A 171 34.78 -9.53 -8.21
CA PRO A 171 34.92 -8.46 -7.24
C PRO A 171 35.73 -7.30 -7.83
N THR A 172 35.38 -6.05 -7.49
CA THR A 172 36.19 -4.87 -7.86
C THR A 172 37.63 -5.05 -7.38
N GLY A 173 38.60 -4.83 -8.27
CA GLY A 173 40.04 -5.03 -8.02
C GLY A 173 40.49 -6.50 -8.06
N GLY A 174 39.56 -7.44 -8.26
CA GLY A 174 39.84 -8.87 -8.39
C GLY A 174 40.30 -9.27 -9.80
N VAL A 175 40.61 -10.55 -9.95
CA VAL A 175 41.05 -11.15 -11.22
C VAL A 175 40.00 -12.14 -11.70
N ILE A 176 39.69 -12.08 -12.99
CA ILE A 176 38.89 -13.04 -13.73
C ILE A 176 39.86 -13.91 -14.51
N ASP A 177 39.83 -15.21 -14.25
CA ASP A 177 40.78 -16.14 -14.85
C ASP A 177 40.31 -16.58 -16.24
N GLY A 178 41.24 -16.67 -17.19
CA GLY A 178 41.04 -17.40 -18.44
C GLY A 178 40.06 -16.81 -19.46
N ILE A 179 40.08 -15.49 -19.69
CA ILE A 179 39.39 -14.90 -20.85
C ILE A 179 40.19 -15.14 -22.13
N GLY A 180 39.54 -15.50 -23.23
CA GLY A 180 40.26 -15.82 -24.45
C GLY A 180 39.44 -16.40 -25.58
N VAL A 181 40.13 -16.99 -26.55
CA VAL A 181 39.51 -17.61 -27.72
C VAL A 181 40.11 -18.98 -28.00
N ARG A 182 39.30 -19.90 -28.50
CA ARG A 182 39.75 -21.14 -29.15
C ARG A 182 39.51 -21.03 -30.64
N LEU A 183 40.55 -21.28 -31.42
CA LEU A 183 40.55 -21.13 -32.87
C LEU A 183 40.67 -22.49 -33.54
N HIS A 184 39.81 -22.74 -34.52
CA HIS A 184 39.88 -23.92 -35.39
C HIS A 184 40.13 -23.49 -36.82
N ASP A 185 40.97 -24.22 -37.55
CA ASP A 185 41.20 -23.97 -38.97
C ASP A 185 40.03 -24.47 -39.83
N ALA A 186 40.07 -24.20 -41.15
CA ALA A 186 39.00 -24.61 -42.08
C ALA A 186 38.78 -26.13 -42.20
N SER A 187 39.70 -26.96 -41.66
CA SER A 187 39.56 -28.42 -41.58
C SER A 187 38.85 -28.87 -40.29
N GLY A 188 38.63 -27.95 -39.35
CA GLY A 188 38.08 -28.20 -38.02
C GLY A 188 39.13 -28.60 -36.99
N ALA A 189 40.42 -28.60 -37.33
CA ALA A 189 41.51 -28.89 -36.40
C ALA A 189 41.89 -27.63 -35.58
N PRO A 190 42.40 -27.77 -34.34
CA PRO A 190 42.85 -26.63 -33.56
C PRO A 190 43.96 -25.84 -34.27
N ALA A 191 43.79 -24.53 -34.38
CA ALA A 191 44.75 -23.64 -35.03
C ALA A 191 45.84 -23.20 -34.05
N GLU A 192 46.94 -23.95 -33.98
CA GLU A 192 48.12 -23.60 -33.18
C GLU A 192 48.93 -22.45 -33.82
N GLY A 193 49.55 -21.60 -32.99
CA GLY A 193 50.50 -20.55 -33.42
C GLY A 193 49.87 -19.29 -34.03
N VAL A 194 48.56 -19.08 -33.87
CA VAL A 194 47.88 -17.81 -34.17
C VAL A 194 48.10 -16.82 -33.01
N THR A 195 48.56 -15.61 -33.31
CA THR A 195 48.73 -14.54 -32.31
C THR A 195 47.41 -13.82 -32.02
N VAL A 196 47.09 -13.67 -30.74
CA VAL A 196 45.93 -12.93 -30.25
C VAL A 196 46.39 -11.78 -29.35
N PHE A 197 45.97 -10.56 -29.67
CA PHE A 197 46.28 -9.36 -28.91
C PHE A 197 45.13 -9.04 -27.96
N PHE A 198 45.40 -8.99 -26.67
CA PHE A 198 44.45 -8.58 -25.65
C PHE A 198 44.71 -7.14 -25.23
N ARG A 199 43.64 -6.37 -25.08
CA ARG A 199 43.69 -5.02 -24.53
C ARG A 199 42.44 -4.73 -23.72
N VAL A 200 42.56 -3.90 -22.69
CA VAL A 200 41.41 -3.37 -21.97
C VAL A 200 41.02 -1.99 -22.50
N GLU A 201 39.76 -1.62 -22.36
CA GLU A 201 39.35 -0.24 -22.61
C GLU A 201 40.09 0.71 -21.65
N GLY A 202 40.68 1.77 -22.21
CA GLY A 202 41.55 2.68 -21.48
C GLY A 202 40.77 3.77 -20.74
N ASP A 203 40.03 3.41 -19.69
CA ASP A 203 39.25 4.36 -18.90
C ASP A 203 39.89 4.71 -17.53
N GLY A 204 41.16 4.35 -17.31
CA GLY A 204 41.94 4.80 -16.15
C GLY A 204 41.48 4.21 -14.80
N ARG A 205 40.61 3.21 -14.80
CA ARG A 205 40.03 2.57 -13.59
C ARG A 205 40.87 1.45 -12.98
N GLY A 206 42.09 1.23 -13.48
CA GLY A 206 43.02 0.21 -12.98
C GLY A 206 42.75 -1.23 -13.48
N SER A 207 41.91 -1.38 -14.51
CA SER A 207 41.70 -2.64 -15.24
C SER A 207 42.94 -2.97 -16.09
N LYS A 208 43.33 -4.24 -16.19
CA LYS A 208 44.44 -4.72 -17.05
C LYS A 208 44.36 -6.22 -17.30
N VAL A 209 44.84 -6.67 -18.45
CA VAL A 209 45.10 -8.10 -18.68
C VAL A 209 46.50 -8.48 -18.16
N ALA A 210 46.72 -9.76 -17.88
CA ALA A 210 48.00 -10.28 -17.44
C ALA A 210 49.02 -10.33 -18.59
N GLU A 211 48.58 -10.77 -19.77
CA GLU A 211 49.38 -10.84 -20.99
C GLU A 211 48.64 -10.16 -22.15
N ASP A 212 49.25 -9.12 -22.73
CA ASP A 212 48.65 -8.35 -23.83
C ASP A 212 48.78 -9.08 -25.19
N VAL A 213 49.64 -10.10 -25.27
CA VAL A 213 49.91 -10.88 -26.49
C VAL A 213 50.07 -12.35 -26.12
N VAL A 214 49.20 -13.20 -26.63
CA VAL A 214 49.23 -14.65 -26.38
C VAL A 214 49.14 -15.41 -27.70
N GLU A 215 49.96 -16.45 -27.88
CA GLU A 215 49.86 -17.36 -29.00
C GLU A 215 48.98 -18.56 -28.65
N THR A 216 48.18 -19.02 -29.61
CA THR A 216 47.33 -20.20 -29.45
C THR A 216 48.16 -21.48 -29.26
N ASP A 217 47.80 -22.26 -28.23
CA ASP A 217 48.45 -23.52 -27.89
C ASP A 217 48.08 -24.69 -28.83
N LYS A 218 48.54 -25.91 -28.52
CA LYS A 218 48.21 -27.15 -29.27
C LYS A 218 46.71 -27.48 -29.32
N LYS A 219 45.91 -26.89 -28.45
CA LYS A 219 44.45 -27.00 -28.43
C LYS A 219 43.78 -25.81 -29.12
N GLY A 220 44.55 -24.92 -29.75
CA GLY A 220 44.07 -23.73 -30.43
C GLY A 220 43.63 -22.63 -29.47
N CYS A 221 43.98 -22.70 -28.18
CA CYS A 221 43.52 -21.77 -27.14
C CYS A 221 44.54 -20.65 -26.92
N ALA A 222 44.09 -19.39 -26.94
CA ALA A 222 44.83 -18.25 -26.44
C ALA A 222 43.99 -17.59 -25.33
N VAL A 223 44.50 -17.61 -24.10
CA VAL A 223 43.81 -17.13 -22.88
C VAL A 223 44.74 -16.27 -22.04
N THR A 224 44.19 -15.23 -21.42
CA THR A 224 44.86 -14.37 -20.43
C THR A 224 43.94 -14.17 -19.23
N ASP A 225 44.53 -13.89 -18.07
CA ASP A 225 43.78 -13.42 -16.91
C ASP A 225 43.48 -11.92 -17.04
N TRP A 226 42.36 -11.48 -16.45
CA TRP A 226 41.88 -10.11 -16.52
C TRP A 226 41.63 -9.55 -15.12
N LYS A 227 42.46 -8.59 -14.71
CA LYS A 227 42.24 -7.82 -13.48
C LYS A 227 41.21 -6.71 -13.72
N LEU A 228 40.12 -6.74 -12.97
CA LEU A 228 39.10 -5.69 -12.99
C LEU A 228 39.56 -4.44 -12.23
N GLY A 229 38.98 -3.30 -12.59
CA GLY A 229 39.20 -2.04 -11.87
C GLY A 229 38.55 -2.00 -10.49
N ASN A 230 38.86 -0.94 -9.73
CA ASN A 230 38.43 -0.80 -8.33
C ASN A 230 37.02 -0.21 -8.14
N GLU A 231 36.31 0.11 -9.22
CA GLU A 231 34.99 0.75 -9.19
C GLU A 231 33.90 -0.25 -9.59
N VAL A 232 32.68 -0.03 -9.10
CA VAL A 232 31.53 -0.84 -9.53
C VAL A 232 31.10 -0.38 -10.92
N GLY A 233 31.06 -1.31 -11.87
CA GLY A 233 30.67 -0.98 -13.24
C GLY A 233 31.04 -2.05 -14.25
N ARG A 234 30.72 -1.77 -15.51
CA ARG A 234 31.12 -2.58 -16.66
C ARG A 234 32.57 -2.30 -17.00
N TYR A 235 33.29 -3.36 -17.30
CA TYR A 235 34.63 -3.33 -17.84
C TYR A 235 34.63 -4.05 -19.18
N PHE A 236 35.42 -3.54 -20.12
CA PHE A 236 35.54 -4.10 -21.46
C PHE A 236 36.99 -4.50 -21.72
N ALA A 237 37.15 -5.71 -22.23
CA ALA A 237 38.39 -6.22 -22.77
C ALA A 237 38.16 -6.64 -24.22
N PHE A 238 39.22 -6.63 -25.01
CA PHE A 238 39.17 -6.80 -26.45
C PHE A 238 40.24 -7.80 -26.87
N ALA A 239 39.88 -8.79 -27.66
CA ALA A 239 40.82 -9.66 -28.35
C ALA A 239 40.82 -9.36 -29.85
N GLU A 240 42.00 -9.09 -30.40
CA GLU A 240 42.23 -8.94 -31.83
C GLU A 240 43.05 -10.12 -32.34
N ILE A 241 42.46 -10.92 -33.22
CA ILE A 241 43.12 -12.07 -33.83
C ILE A 241 43.95 -11.58 -35.02
N ARG A 242 45.26 -11.82 -34.99
CA ARG A 242 46.18 -11.54 -36.11
C ARG A 242 46.88 -12.81 -36.53
N ASP A 243 46.36 -13.43 -37.59
CA ASP A 243 46.97 -14.63 -38.17
C ASP A 243 48.16 -14.27 -39.06
N THR A 244 49.36 -14.35 -38.50
CA THR A 244 50.64 -14.05 -39.15
C THR A 244 51.35 -15.29 -39.69
N ARG A 245 50.71 -16.47 -39.64
CA ARG A 245 51.32 -17.74 -40.04
C ARG A 245 51.65 -17.73 -41.53
N SER A 246 52.93 -17.83 -41.85
CA SER A 246 53.47 -17.77 -43.22
C SER A 246 53.12 -19.01 -44.06
N ALA A 247 52.83 -20.15 -43.42
CA ALA A 247 52.48 -21.41 -44.06
C ALA A 247 51.00 -21.52 -44.49
N VAL A 248 50.13 -20.58 -44.07
CA VAL A 248 48.70 -20.58 -44.38
C VAL A 248 48.40 -19.54 -45.47
N PRO A 249 47.77 -19.93 -46.60
CA PRO A 249 47.32 -19.01 -47.64
C PRO A 249 46.39 -17.93 -47.09
N GLU A 250 46.41 -16.73 -47.69
CA GLU A 250 45.67 -15.56 -47.19
C GLU A 250 44.16 -15.80 -47.04
N ASN A 251 43.55 -16.61 -47.90
CA ASN A 251 42.15 -17.01 -47.83
C ASN A 251 41.81 -18.01 -46.70
N GLY A 252 42.81 -18.64 -46.08
CA GLY A 252 42.67 -19.55 -44.94
C GLY A 252 43.01 -18.91 -43.60
N ARG A 253 43.41 -17.62 -43.59
CA ARG A 253 43.72 -16.86 -42.38
C ARG A 253 42.46 -16.35 -41.68
N PHE A 254 42.54 -16.16 -40.37
CA PHE A 254 41.47 -15.54 -39.61
C PHE A 254 41.34 -14.05 -39.92
N HIS A 255 40.17 -13.66 -40.44
CA HIS A 255 39.76 -12.27 -40.57
C HIS A 255 38.54 -12.02 -39.67
N ALA A 256 38.79 -11.67 -38.42
CA ALA A 256 37.76 -11.30 -37.46
C ALA A 256 37.98 -9.85 -37.02
N ARG A 257 36.92 -9.04 -36.98
CA ARG A 257 36.97 -7.79 -36.20
C ARG A 257 37.20 -8.13 -34.72
N THR A 258 37.59 -7.13 -33.95
CA THR A 258 37.81 -7.28 -32.50
C THR A 258 36.65 -8.01 -31.82
N ILE A 259 37.00 -8.97 -30.97
CA ILE A 259 36.08 -9.70 -30.10
C ILE A 259 36.06 -8.95 -28.77
N GLU A 260 34.86 -8.64 -28.29
CA GLU A 260 34.65 -7.89 -27.06
C GLU A 260 34.27 -8.85 -25.94
N PHE A 261 34.98 -8.73 -24.82
CA PHE A 261 34.67 -9.36 -23.54
C PHE A 261 34.13 -8.28 -22.62
N GLU A 262 33.03 -8.58 -21.97
CA GLU A 262 32.41 -7.72 -20.99
C GLU A 262 32.45 -8.41 -19.63
N ALA A 263 32.89 -7.69 -18.61
CA ALA A 263 32.80 -8.14 -17.23
C ALA A 263 32.17 -7.10 -16.32
N MET A 264 31.36 -7.58 -15.38
CA MET A 264 30.80 -6.74 -14.33
C MET A 264 31.66 -6.78 -13.06
N GLY A 265 32.27 -5.65 -12.71
CA GLY A 265 33.00 -5.47 -11.46
C GLY A 265 32.08 -5.03 -10.34
N MET A 266 32.04 -5.79 -9.24
CA MET A 266 31.10 -5.57 -8.14
C MET A 266 31.75 -5.55 -6.77
N ASN A 267 31.28 -4.68 -5.89
CA ASN A 267 31.57 -4.75 -4.47
C ASN A 267 30.27 -5.02 -3.73
N LYS A 268 29.91 -6.31 -3.61
CA LYS A 268 28.61 -6.76 -3.08
C LYS A 268 28.31 -6.16 -1.69
N GLY A 269 29.31 -6.08 -0.82
CA GLY A 269 29.17 -5.51 0.53
C GLY A 269 28.88 -4.01 0.50
N ARG A 270 29.67 -3.23 -0.24
CA ARG A 270 29.46 -1.78 -0.40
C ARG A 270 28.10 -1.48 -1.02
N MET A 271 27.75 -2.18 -2.10
CA MET A 271 26.46 -2.02 -2.78
C MET A 271 25.29 -2.32 -1.85
N ALA A 272 25.38 -3.37 -1.02
CA ALA A 272 24.34 -3.70 -0.05
C ALA A 272 24.16 -2.60 1.01
N VAL A 273 25.26 -2.08 1.56
CA VAL A 273 25.23 -0.98 2.54
C VAL A 273 24.64 0.30 1.93
N GLU A 274 25.08 0.66 0.73
CA GLU A 274 24.58 1.85 0.03
C GLU A 274 23.09 1.70 -0.33
N LEU A 275 22.63 0.48 -0.70
CA LEU A 275 21.23 0.20 -1.03
C LEU A 275 20.35 0.33 0.22
N VAL A 276 20.76 -0.27 1.34
CA VAL A 276 20.07 -0.14 2.64
C VAL A 276 20.07 1.31 3.11
N GLY A 277 21.18 2.04 2.94
CA GLY A 277 21.28 3.46 3.26
C GLY A 277 20.32 4.32 2.42
N GLY A 278 20.26 4.09 1.10
CA GLY A 278 19.32 4.74 0.20
C GLY A 278 17.86 4.46 0.58
N LEU A 279 17.54 3.20 0.93
CA LEU A 279 16.22 2.81 1.42
C LEU A 279 15.88 3.48 2.76
N ALA A 280 16.82 3.56 3.68
CA ALA A 280 16.63 4.24 4.97
C ALA A 280 16.34 5.73 4.79
N ILE A 281 17.08 6.42 3.91
CA ILE A 281 16.83 7.82 3.56
C ILE A 281 15.45 7.98 2.91
N PHE A 282 15.07 7.06 2.02
CA PHE A 282 13.75 7.04 1.37
C PHE A 282 12.61 6.91 2.41
N ILE A 283 12.72 5.93 3.32
CA ILE A 283 11.74 5.71 4.40
C ILE A 283 11.69 6.90 5.35
N LEU A 284 12.84 7.48 5.72
CA LEU A 284 12.90 8.68 6.54
C LEU A 284 12.18 9.85 5.86
N GLY A 285 12.42 10.06 4.56
CA GLY A 285 11.74 11.07 3.76
C GLY A 285 10.22 10.91 3.78
N MET A 286 9.73 9.69 3.54
CA MET A 286 8.29 9.39 3.65
C MET A 286 7.73 9.63 5.05
N LYS A 287 8.46 9.25 6.11
CA LYS A 287 8.00 9.44 7.51
C LYS A 287 7.89 10.93 7.87
N MET A 288 8.88 11.74 7.48
CA MET A 288 8.85 13.19 7.68
C MET A 288 7.73 13.85 6.88
N MET A 289 7.56 13.44 5.62
CA MET A 289 6.50 13.95 4.75
C MET A 289 5.10 13.65 5.34
N SER A 290 4.87 12.40 5.74
CA SER A 290 3.59 11.96 6.31
C SER A 290 3.31 12.63 7.66
N GLY A 291 4.34 12.79 8.50
CA GLY A 291 4.21 13.46 9.81
C GLY A 291 3.89 14.95 9.67
N GLY A 292 4.55 15.66 8.75
CA GLY A 292 4.26 17.06 8.46
C GLY A 292 2.83 17.27 7.94
N LEU A 293 2.40 16.46 6.96
CA LEU A 293 1.04 16.50 6.43
C LEU A 293 -0.01 16.14 7.50
N ARG A 294 0.25 15.15 8.37
CA ARG A 294 -0.64 14.78 9.46
C ARG A 294 -0.86 15.92 10.45
N ARG A 295 0.21 16.58 10.91
CA ARG A 295 0.11 17.73 11.83
C ARG A 295 -0.68 18.89 11.22
N MET A 296 -0.61 19.07 9.89
CA MET A 296 -1.44 20.05 9.18
C MET A 296 -2.92 19.62 9.09
N ALA A 297 -3.20 18.32 9.12
CA ALA A 297 -4.54 17.75 9.03
C ALA A 297 -5.27 17.61 10.37
N ASP A 298 -4.57 17.60 11.51
CA ASP A 298 -5.14 17.33 12.85
C ASP A 298 -6.33 18.25 13.21
N ARG A 299 -6.31 19.53 12.83
CA ARG A 299 -7.44 20.45 13.11
C ARG A 299 -8.72 20.17 12.31
N ARG A 300 -8.64 19.31 11.27
CA ARG A 300 -9.77 18.95 10.41
C ARG A 300 -10.30 17.54 10.69
N LEU A 301 -9.66 16.78 11.60
CA LEU A 301 -10.02 15.39 11.91
C LEU A 301 -11.47 15.25 12.39
N LYS A 302 -11.98 16.21 13.18
CA LYS A 302 -13.38 16.23 13.66
C LYS A 302 -14.39 16.38 12.51
N ALA A 303 -14.12 17.28 11.55
CA ALA A 303 -14.97 17.45 10.37
C ALA A 303 -14.91 16.24 9.43
N ILE A 304 -13.73 15.62 9.33
CA ILE A 304 -13.52 14.37 8.58
C ILE A 304 -14.35 13.22 9.19
N LEU A 305 -14.31 13.06 10.52
CA LEU A 305 -15.14 12.09 11.24
C LEU A 305 -16.64 12.30 11.03
N GLN A 306 -17.12 13.54 11.14
CA GLN A 306 -18.54 13.87 10.90
C GLN A 306 -18.98 13.58 9.46
N ALA A 307 -18.09 13.74 8.48
CA ALA A 307 -18.38 13.39 7.09
C ALA A 307 -18.43 11.86 6.87
N MET A 308 -17.60 11.08 7.56
CA MET A 308 -17.50 9.62 7.40
C MET A 308 -18.76 8.87 7.85
N THR A 309 -19.59 9.46 8.71
CA THR A 309 -20.77 8.79 9.29
C THR A 309 -22.01 8.83 8.40
N ARG A 310 -22.06 9.65 7.34
CA ARG A 310 -23.31 9.97 6.63
C ARG A 310 -23.76 8.92 5.61
N ASN A 311 -22.85 8.36 4.80
CA ASN A 311 -23.13 7.24 3.89
C ASN A 311 -21.84 6.51 3.43
N ARG A 312 -21.98 5.30 2.87
CA ARG A 312 -20.85 4.44 2.46
C ARG A 312 -19.99 4.97 1.31
N VAL A 313 -20.55 5.74 0.38
CA VAL A 313 -19.79 6.30 -0.76
C VAL A 313 -18.94 7.47 -0.29
N LEU A 314 -19.52 8.32 0.57
CA LEU A 314 -18.80 9.39 1.23
C LEU A 314 -17.69 8.85 2.12
N ALA A 315 -17.93 7.73 2.82
CA ALA A 315 -16.89 7.03 3.58
C ALA A 315 -15.69 6.63 2.71
N VAL A 316 -15.91 6.13 1.49
CA VAL A 316 -14.82 5.84 0.52
C VAL A 316 -14.10 7.13 0.12
N LEU A 317 -14.82 8.18 -0.27
CA LEU A 317 -14.21 9.43 -0.71
C LEU A 317 -13.39 10.08 0.41
N VAL A 318 -13.90 10.06 1.64
CA VAL A 318 -13.19 10.59 2.80
C VAL A 318 -11.98 9.73 3.14
N GLY A 319 -12.09 8.40 3.10
CA GLY A 319 -10.94 7.50 3.28
C GLY A 319 -9.84 7.76 2.25
N ALA A 320 -10.23 7.90 0.97
CA ALA A 320 -9.29 8.20 -0.11
C ALA A 320 -8.62 9.57 0.07
N GLY A 321 -9.41 10.61 0.39
CA GLY A 321 -8.89 11.94 0.65
C GLY A 321 -7.98 12.00 1.87
N LEU A 322 -8.36 11.34 2.97
CA LEU A 322 -7.57 11.28 4.20
C LEU A 322 -6.24 10.56 3.97
N THR A 323 -6.26 9.38 3.34
CA THR A 323 -5.03 8.65 3.05
C THR A 323 -4.17 9.36 2.01
N ALA A 324 -4.74 9.98 0.98
CA ALA A 324 -3.99 10.78 0.01
C ALA A 324 -3.30 11.98 0.68
N MET A 325 -3.98 12.63 1.64
CA MET A 325 -3.45 13.76 2.40
C MET A 325 -2.37 13.32 3.39
N VAL A 326 -2.62 12.25 4.16
CA VAL A 326 -1.69 11.76 5.19
C VAL A 326 -0.56 10.92 4.61
N GLN A 327 -0.73 10.39 3.39
CA GLN A 327 0.20 9.49 2.67
C GLN A 327 0.47 8.15 3.37
N SER A 328 -0.41 7.74 4.30
CA SER A 328 -0.28 6.49 5.06
C SER A 328 -1.63 5.79 5.22
N SER A 329 -1.88 4.75 4.41
CA SER A 329 -3.06 3.89 4.59
C SER A 329 -2.99 3.14 5.91
N SER A 330 -1.80 2.75 6.36
CA SER A 330 -1.64 2.07 7.65
C SER A 330 -2.15 2.96 8.79
N ALA A 331 -1.81 4.25 8.79
CA ALA A 331 -2.36 5.19 9.78
C ALA A 331 -3.89 5.33 9.65
N THR A 332 -4.41 5.51 8.43
CA THR A 332 -5.86 5.65 8.20
C THR A 332 -6.64 4.40 8.60
N THR A 333 -6.12 3.20 8.30
CA THR A 333 -6.76 1.92 8.61
C THR A 333 -6.67 1.59 10.09
N VAL A 334 -5.54 1.86 10.75
CA VAL A 334 -5.39 1.74 12.21
C VAL A 334 -6.36 2.69 12.93
N MET A 335 -6.45 3.95 12.48
CA MET A 335 -7.45 4.89 13.01
C MET A 335 -8.88 4.37 12.79
N THR A 336 -9.18 3.80 11.62
CA THR A 336 -10.50 3.24 11.31
C THR A 336 -10.82 2.05 12.23
N VAL A 337 -9.86 1.14 12.45
CA VAL A 337 -9.98 0.04 13.41
C VAL A 337 -10.21 0.58 14.81
N GLY A 338 -9.48 1.63 15.20
CA GLY A 338 -9.67 2.33 16.47
C GLY A 338 -11.05 2.97 16.63
N PHE A 339 -11.60 3.59 15.59
CA PHE A 339 -12.96 4.16 15.60
C PHE A 339 -14.06 3.10 15.69
N VAL A 340 -13.84 1.94 15.08
CA VAL A 340 -14.75 0.80 15.23
C VAL A 340 -14.63 0.16 16.61
N ASN A 341 -13.40 0.06 17.12
CA ASN A 341 -13.16 -0.39 18.49
C ASN A 341 -13.91 0.50 19.47
N ALA A 342 -13.87 1.80 19.22
CA ALA A 342 -14.49 2.81 20.04
C ALA A 342 -15.99 3.03 19.82
N GLY A 343 -16.69 2.21 19.01
CA GLY A 343 -18.12 2.41 18.75
C GLY A 343 -18.50 3.70 17.98
N LEU A 344 -17.55 4.57 17.65
CA LEU A 344 -17.73 5.81 16.88
C LEU A 344 -18.18 5.53 15.44
N MET A 345 -17.85 4.34 14.93
CA MET A 345 -18.17 3.91 13.58
C MET A 345 -18.68 2.47 13.58
N ASN A 346 -19.70 2.21 12.76
CA ASN A 346 -20.10 0.84 12.49
C ASN A 346 -19.18 0.16 11.47
N LEU A 347 -19.20 -1.17 11.44
CA LEU A 347 -18.37 -1.97 10.55
C LEU A 347 -18.58 -1.63 9.06
N GLY A 348 -19.80 -1.31 8.63
CA GLY A 348 -20.08 -0.96 7.23
C GLY A 348 -19.43 0.37 6.80
N GLN A 349 -19.46 1.38 7.66
CA GLN A 349 -18.77 2.66 7.45
C GLN A 349 -17.25 2.44 7.40
N ALA A 350 -16.72 1.66 8.33
CA ALA A 350 -15.30 1.34 8.39
C ALA A 350 -14.79 0.64 7.13
N ILE A 351 -15.54 -0.34 6.61
CA ILE A 351 -15.22 -0.99 5.33
C ILE A 351 -15.14 0.03 4.20
N GLY A 352 -16.08 0.99 4.15
CA GLY A 352 -16.05 2.07 3.16
C GLY A 352 -14.78 2.91 3.25
N VAL A 353 -14.40 3.32 4.46
CA VAL A 353 -13.18 4.10 4.70
C VAL A 353 -11.92 3.32 4.30
N VAL A 354 -11.85 2.04 4.65
CA VAL A 354 -10.75 1.16 4.28
C VAL A 354 -10.60 1.06 2.76
N PHE A 355 -11.71 0.92 2.01
CA PHE A 355 -11.67 0.90 0.54
C PHE A 355 -11.14 2.21 -0.02
N GLY A 356 -11.59 3.33 0.56
CA GLY A 356 -11.06 4.65 0.27
C GLY A 356 -9.56 4.75 0.51
N ALA A 357 -9.10 4.30 1.68
CA ALA A 357 -7.70 4.37 2.08
C ALA A 357 -6.77 3.70 1.07
N ASN A 358 -7.16 2.53 0.55
CA ASN A 358 -6.39 1.85 -0.49
C ASN A 358 -6.30 2.66 -1.81
N ILE A 359 -7.33 3.42 -2.19
CA ILE A 359 -7.24 4.36 -3.32
C ILE A 359 -6.25 5.48 -3.00
N GLY A 360 -6.34 6.06 -1.79
CA GLY A 360 -5.50 7.18 -1.36
C GLY A 360 -4.01 6.85 -1.35
N THR A 361 -3.62 5.63 -0.98
CA THR A 361 -2.21 5.18 -0.98
C THR A 361 -1.55 5.27 -2.36
N THR A 362 -2.34 5.21 -3.43
CA THR A 362 -1.79 5.25 -4.79
C THR A 362 -1.20 6.61 -5.15
N VAL A 363 -1.52 7.68 -4.41
CA VAL A 363 -0.94 9.02 -4.62
C VAL A 363 0.58 9.02 -4.43
N THR A 364 1.13 8.22 -3.53
CA THR A 364 2.59 8.13 -3.34
C THR A 364 3.30 7.67 -4.61
N ALA A 365 2.78 6.63 -5.25
CA ALA A 365 3.32 6.10 -6.51
C ALA A 365 3.20 7.12 -7.64
N GLN A 366 2.11 7.89 -7.66
CA GLN A 366 1.91 8.98 -8.62
C GLN A 366 2.98 10.07 -8.45
N ILE A 367 3.22 10.54 -7.22
CA ILE A 367 4.26 11.53 -6.92
C ILE A 367 5.64 11.08 -7.43
N ILE A 368 6.00 9.81 -7.18
CA ILE A 368 7.28 9.23 -7.60
C ILE A 368 7.38 9.15 -9.13
N ALA A 369 6.30 8.76 -9.81
CA ALA A 369 6.29 8.56 -11.26
C ALA A 369 6.47 9.86 -12.08
N PHE A 370 6.34 11.04 -11.49
CA PHE A 370 6.56 12.33 -12.16
C PHE A 370 8.04 12.69 -12.39
N LYS A 371 9.00 11.80 -12.07
CA LYS A 371 10.45 11.99 -12.30
C LYS A 371 10.98 13.35 -11.78
N LEU A 372 10.58 13.74 -10.57
CA LEU A 372 10.93 15.03 -9.95
C LEU A 372 12.35 15.07 -9.33
N ASN A 373 13.28 14.25 -9.82
CA ASN A 373 14.62 14.08 -9.25
C ASN A 373 15.38 15.42 -9.14
N ALA A 374 15.20 16.33 -10.11
CA ALA A 374 15.85 17.65 -10.11
C ALA A 374 15.40 18.55 -8.93
N LEU A 375 14.23 18.29 -8.35
CA LEU A 375 13.70 19.05 -7.21
C LEU A 375 14.19 18.52 -5.86
N ALA A 376 14.91 17.39 -5.82
CA ALA A 376 15.32 16.76 -4.57
C ALA A 376 16.19 17.68 -3.69
N TYR A 377 17.34 18.15 -4.20
CA TYR A 377 18.24 19.04 -3.45
C TYR A 377 17.63 20.41 -3.11
N PRO A 378 16.94 21.10 -4.04
CA PRO A 378 16.20 22.33 -3.70
C PRO A 378 15.17 22.12 -2.59
N ALA A 379 14.41 21.03 -2.63
CA ALA A 379 13.42 20.71 -1.60
C ALA A 379 14.09 20.41 -0.24
N ILE A 380 15.21 19.68 -0.23
CA ILE A 380 15.99 19.47 1.02
C ILE A 380 16.43 20.82 1.61
N ALA A 381 17.02 21.69 0.80
CA ALA A 381 17.51 22.99 1.27
C ALA A 381 16.39 23.88 1.81
N VAL A 382 15.32 24.07 1.02
CA VAL A 382 14.16 24.91 1.41
C VAL A 382 13.43 24.30 2.61
N GLY A 383 13.20 23.00 2.61
CA GLY A 383 12.53 22.29 3.70
C GLY A 383 13.31 22.38 5.01
N LEU A 384 14.62 22.17 4.98
CA LEU A 384 15.49 22.29 6.16
C LEU A 384 15.51 23.72 6.71
N ILE A 385 15.71 24.73 5.84
CA ILE A 385 15.70 26.14 6.25
C ILE A 385 14.35 26.50 6.87
N THR A 386 13.24 26.14 6.22
CA THR A 386 11.88 26.42 6.71
C THR A 386 11.62 25.78 8.07
N THR A 387 12.05 24.53 8.24
CA THR A 387 11.89 23.76 9.49
C THR A 387 12.74 24.32 10.63
N ALA A 388 13.97 24.75 10.34
CA ALA A 388 14.91 25.25 11.33
C ALA A 388 14.62 26.69 11.76
N VAL A 389 14.19 27.56 10.84
CA VAL A 389 13.97 28.99 11.10
C VAL A 389 12.57 29.28 11.65
N SER A 390 11.55 28.53 11.21
CA SER A 390 10.17 28.86 11.55
C SER A 390 9.79 28.40 12.96
N ARG A 391 9.27 29.33 13.76
CA ARG A 391 8.67 29.05 15.08
C ARG A 391 7.19 28.71 15.02
N LYS A 392 6.52 28.90 13.87
CA LYS A 392 5.09 28.63 13.71
C LYS A 392 4.87 27.13 13.43
N PRO A 393 4.08 26.39 14.23
CA PRO A 393 3.91 24.94 14.08
C PRO A 393 3.52 24.47 12.68
N ASN A 394 2.55 25.16 12.03
CA ASN A 394 2.07 24.78 10.70
C ASN A 394 3.11 25.01 9.60
N VAL A 395 3.90 26.08 9.70
CA VAL A 395 4.96 26.38 8.72
C VAL A 395 6.12 25.41 8.91
N LYS A 396 6.44 25.06 10.17
CA LYS A 396 7.42 24.02 10.47
C LYS A 396 6.98 22.67 9.91
N ALA A 397 5.72 22.29 10.07
CA ALA A 397 5.16 21.06 9.49
C ALA A 397 5.20 21.05 7.96
N LEU A 398 4.96 22.20 7.31
CA LEU A 398 5.16 22.34 5.86
C LEU A 398 6.64 22.19 5.47
N GLY A 399 7.56 22.77 6.24
CA GLY A 399 9.00 22.60 6.07
C GLY A 399 9.43 21.13 6.18
N GLU A 400 8.94 20.41 7.20
CA GLU A 400 9.17 18.98 7.39
C GLU A 400 8.63 18.16 6.21
N THR A 401 7.49 18.59 5.65
CA THR A 401 6.88 17.96 4.47
C THR A 401 7.76 18.11 3.24
N ILE A 402 8.23 19.33 2.96
CA ILE A 402 9.11 19.63 1.82
C ILE A 402 10.48 18.95 1.98
N LEU A 403 11.04 18.94 3.19
CA LEU A 403 12.28 18.24 3.49
C LEU A 403 12.13 16.73 3.28
N GLY A 404 11.03 16.15 3.79
CA GLY A 404 10.71 14.73 3.60
C GLY A 404 10.57 14.35 2.13
N PHE A 405 9.89 15.20 1.34
CA PHE A 405 9.81 15.06 -0.11
C PHE A 405 11.20 15.02 -0.76
N GLY A 406 12.08 15.97 -0.42
CA GLY A 406 13.44 16.00 -0.98
C GLY A 406 14.29 14.78 -0.61
N LEU A 407 14.23 14.34 0.66
CA LEU A 407 14.91 13.13 1.13
C LEU A 407 14.38 11.85 0.47
N LEU A 408 13.07 11.76 0.22
CA LEU A 408 12.47 10.64 -0.50
C LEU A 408 13.10 10.48 -1.89
N PHE A 409 13.15 11.56 -2.69
CA PHE A 409 13.78 11.50 -4.01
C PHE A 409 15.29 11.24 -3.95
N LEU A 410 16.00 11.79 -2.96
CA LEU A 410 17.42 11.50 -2.75
C LEU A 410 17.65 9.99 -2.49
N GLY A 411 16.86 9.39 -1.60
CA GLY A 411 16.93 7.96 -1.33
C GLY A 411 16.68 7.11 -2.58
N MET A 412 15.67 7.48 -3.39
CA MET A 412 15.38 6.81 -4.65
C MET A 412 16.52 6.95 -5.68
N GLN A 413 17.13 8.13 -5.79
CA GLN A 413 18.26 8.36 -6.70
C GLN A 413 19.49 7.55 -6.28
N THR A 414 19.77 7.48 -4.97
CA THR A 414 20.84 6.64 -4.41
C THR A 414 20.60 5.16 -4.76
N MET A 415 19.41 4.63 -4.50
CA MET A 415 19.06 3.24 -4.84
C MET A 415 19.19 2.99 -6.35
N SER A 416 18.67 3.90 -7.18
CA SER A 416 18.72 3.77 -8.64
C SER A 416 20.15 3.73 -9.17
N GLY A 417 21.05 4.56 -8.63
CA GLY A 417 22.47 4.58 -9.01
C GLY A 417 23.19 3.26 -8.71
N ILE A 418 22.82 2.57 -7.64
CA ILE A 418 23.42 1.30 -7.20
C ILE A 418 22.83 0.12 -7.98
N LEU A 419 21.55 0.18 -8.33
CA LEU A 419 20.85 -0.87 -9.07
C LEU A 419 21.18 -0.82 -10.56
N LYS A 420 21.45 0.35 -11.14
CA LYS A 420 21.70 0.51 -12.57
C LYS A 420 22.81 -0.43 -13.12
N PRO A 421 23.97 -0.59 -12.47
CA PRO A 421 25.01 -1.49 -12.97
C PRO A 421 24.63 -2.98 -12.88
N LEU A 422 23.68 -3.36 -12.02
CA LEU A 422 23.29 -4.76 -11.84
C LEU A 422 22.58 -5.36 -13.06
N GLN A 423 22.05 -4.53 -13.96
CA GLN A 423 21.47 -5.01 -15.22
C GLN A 423 22.50 -5.72 -16.12
N TYR A 424 23.79 -5.49 -15.87
CA TYR A 424 24.91 -6.10 -16.59
C TYR A 424 25.56 -7.25 -15.82
N SER A 425 25.11 -7.55 -14.59
CA SER A 425 25.61 -8.73 -13.85
C SER A 425 24.86 -9.98 -14.34
N PRO A 426 25.56 -10.97 -14.92
CA PRO A 426 24.93 -12.20 -15.37
C PRO A 426 24.30 -12.97 -14.21
N GLY A 427 24.95 -13.00 -13.04
CA GLY A 427 24.40 -13.62 -11.84
C GLY A 427 23.12 -12.95 -11.34
N PHE A 428 23.08 -11.62 -11.37
CA PHE A 428 21.89 -10.85 -10.98
C PHE A 428 20.74 -11.05 -11.99
N VAL A 429 21.03 -10.96 -13.29
CA VAL A 429 20.06 -11.21 -14.37
C VAL A 429 19.52 -12.65 -14.30
N ALA A 430 20.35 -13.64 -13.98
CA ALA A 430 19.93 -15.04 -13.82
C ALA A 430 19.00 -15.26 -12.63
N VAL A 431 19.10 -14.45 -11.57
CA VAL A 431 18.15 -14.48 -10.45
C VAL A 431 16.85 -13.78 -10.85
N PHE A 432 16.93 -12.58 -11.44
CA PHE A 432 15.75 -11.80 -11.82
C PHE A 432 14.93 -12.47 -12.93
N SER A 433 15.57 -13.19 -13.85
CA SER A 433 14.87 -13.96 -14.91
C SER A 433 13.95 -15.04 -14.37
N ARG A 434 14.16 -15.53 -13.13
CA ARG A 434 13.24 -16.47 -12.46
C ARG A 434 11.92 -15.82 -12.03
N PHE A 435 11.93 -14.50 -11.86
CA PHE A 435 10.78 -13.68 -11.50
C PHE A 435 10.22 -12.91 -12.69
N ASP A 436 10.85 -13.00 -13.86
CA ASP A 436 10.38 -12.31 -15.05
C ASP A 436 9.03 -12.90 -15.49
N CYS A 437 8.03 -12.04 -15.47
CA CYS A 437 6.67 -12.37 -15.86
C CYS A 437 6.39 -12.05 -17.33
N THR A 438 7.41 -11.66 -18.10
CA THR A 438 7.28 -11.36 -19.52
C THR A 438 6.87 -12.64 -20.28
N PRO A 439 5.76 -12.62 -21.04
CA PRO A 439 5.31 -13.79 -21.78
C PRO A 439 6.31 -14.17 -22.89
N ALA A 440 6.46 -15.48 -23.12
CA ALA A 440 7.12 -15.96 -24.34
C ALA A 440 6.31 -15.54 -25.59
N PRO A 441 6.93 -15.44 -26.78
CA PRO A 441 6.21 -15.04 -28.00
C PRO A 441 4.95 -15.88 -28.24
N GLY A 442 3.77 -15.25 -28.26
CA GLY A 442 2.47 -15.92 -28.41
C GLY A 442 1.98 -16.71 -27.19
N GLY A 443 2.71 -16.66 -26.07
CA GLY A 443 2.38 -17.33 -24.81
C GLY A 443 1.67 -16.42 -23.80
N LEU A 444 1.16 -17.03 -22.74
CA LEU A 444 0.58 -16.32 -21.59
C LEU A 444 1.67 -15.90 -20.60
N ILE A 445 1.34 -14.97 -19.70
CA ILE A 445 2.18 -14.64 -18.54
C ILE A 445 2.50 -15.95 -17.78
N PRO A 446 3.76 -16.19 -17.38
CA PRO A 446 4.12 -17.33 -16.54
C PRO A 446 3.42 -17.28 -15.17
N PRO A 447 2.56 -18.26 -14.82
CA PRO A 447 1.78 -18.19 -13.58
C PRO A 447 2.62 -18.31 -12.31
N ILE A 448 3.64 -19.17 -12.34
CA ILE A 448 4.51 -19.42 -11.18
C ILE A 448 5.35 -18.16 -10.84
N PRO A 449 6.09 -17.54 -11.79
CA PRO A 449 6.77 -16.27 -11.54
C PRO A 449 5.84 -15.16 -11.03
N ALA A 450 4.65 -15.00 -11.63
CA ALA A 450 3.68 -13.99 -11.18
C ALA A 450 3.23 -14.21 -9.72
N LEU A 451 2.94 -15.47 -9.33
CA LEU A 451 2.61 -15.79 -7.95
C LEU A 451 3.79 -15.56 -6.99
N MET A 452 5.01 -15.92 -7.40
CA MET A 452 6.22 -15.68 -6.62
C MET A 452 6.44 -14.18 -6.39
N CYS A 453 6.22 -13.33 -7.41
CA CYS A 453 6.26 -11.87 -7.26
C CYS A 453 5.23 -11.37 -6.24
N ILE A 454 3.99 -11.86 -6.29
CA ILE A 454 2.97 -11.51 -5.29
C ILE A 454 3.46 -11.87 -3.89
N LEU A 455 3.94 -13.09 -3.68
CA LEU A 455 4.40 -13.55 -2.35
C LEU A 455 5.61 -12.77 -1.83
N VAL A 456 6.60 -12.49 -2.69
CA VAL A 456 7.79 -11.71 -2.32
C VAL A 456 7.41 -10.28 -1.94
N ALA A 457 6.55 -9.62 -2.71
CA ALA A 457 6.11 -8.27 -2.38
C ALA A 457 5.22 -8.24 -1.14
N THR A 458 4.34 -9.24 -0.95
CA THR A 458 3.57 -9.38 0.30
C THR A 458 4.51 -9.51 1.49
N ALA A 459 5.51 -10.39 1.43
CA ALA A 459 6.48 -10.56 2.51
C ALA A 459 7.27 -9.27 2.77
N ALA A 460 7.79 -8.62 1.72
CA ALA A 460 8.51 -7.36 1.82
C ALA A 460 7.67 -6.28 2.52
N THR A 461 6.42 -6.10 2.10
CA THR A 461 5.51 -5.12 2.71
C THR A 461 5.12 -5.50 4.14
N VAL A 462 4.98 -6.78 4.46
CA VAL A 462 4.73 -7.25 5.84
C VAL A 462 5.89 -6.90 6.76
N PHE A 463 7.14 -7.13 6.34
CA PHE A 463 8.32 -6.84 7.14
C PHE A 463 8.61 -5.34 7.25
N ILE A 464 8.49 -4.60 6.15
CA ILE A 464 8.73 -3.16 6.13
C ILE A 464 7.56 -2.38 6.75
N GLN A 465 6.36 -2.98 6.77
CA GLN A 465 5.10 -2.38 7.23
C GLN A 465 4.70 -1.09 6.49
N SER A 466 5.20 -0.91 5.26
CA SER A 466 4.92 0.27 4.43
C SER A 466 4.81 -0.12 2.96
N SER A 467 3.60 0.00 2.40
CA SER A 467 3.39 -0.28 0.98
C SER A 467 4.02 0.73 0.05
N SER A 468 3.96 2.01 0.43
CA SER A 468 4.65 3.08 -0.28
C SER A 468 6.16 2.82 -0.42
N ALA A 469 6.78 2.16 0.57
CA ALA A 469 8.18 1.73 0.50
C ALA A 469 8.40 0.65 -0.56
N THR A 470 7.61 -0.42 -0.52
CA THR A 470 7.68 -1.53 -1.48
C THR A 470 7.41 -1.05 -2.90
N VAL A 471 6.35 -0.26 -3.11
CA VAL A 471 6.04 0.33 -4.43
C VAL A 471 7.16 1.26 -4.91
N GLY A 472 7.78 2.03 -4.00
CA GLY A 472 8.95 2.85 -4.31
C GLY A 472 10.13 2.01 -4.82
N LEU A 473 10.39 0.86 -4.20
CA LEU A 473 11.42 -0.08 -4.65
C LEU A 473 11.08 -0.69 -6.03
N VAL A 474 9.82 -1.08 -6.25
CA VAL A 474 9.36 -1.59 -7.56
C VAL A 474 9.54 -0.52 -8.64
N LEU A 475 9.18 0.73 -8.37
CA LEU A 475 9.37 1.86 -9.29
C LEU A 475 10.86 2.12 -9.57
N ALA A 476 11.72 2.06 -8.54
CA ALA A 476 13.17 2.21 -8.71
C ALA A 476 13.75 1.11 -9.61
N LEU A 477 13.40 -0.16 -9.37
CA LEU A 477 13.82 -1.29 -10.20
C LEU A 477 13.30 -1.17 -11.64
N SER A 478 12.04 -0.77 -11.81
CA SER A 478 11.42 -0.58 -13.13
C SER A 478 12.08 0.55 -13.90
N SER A 479 12.50 1.63 -13.22
CA SER A 479 13.18 2.77 -13.85
C SER A 479 14.55 2.42 -14.44
N GLN A 480 15.16 1.32 -13.98
CA GLN A 480 16.45 0.83 -14.46
C GLN A 480 16.33 -0.35 -15.43
N GLY A 481 15.11 -0.69 -15.88
CA GLY A 481 14.87 -1.82 -16.78
C GLY A 481 14.98 -3.21 -16.13
N LEU A 482 15.26 -3.28 -14.83
CA LEU A 482 15.43 -4.55 -14.10
C LEU A 482 14.10 -5.29 -13.87
N VAL A 483 13.00 -4.54 -13.82
CA VAL A 483 11.65 -5.07 -13.63
C VAL A 483 10.78 -4.58 -14.76
N THR A 484 10.29 -5.51 -15.57
CA THR A 484 9.37 -5.23 -16.67
C THR A 484 7.99 -4.86 -16.14
N PHE A 485 7.15 -4.22 -16.97
CA PHE A 485 5.77 -3.90 -16.59
C PHE A 485 4.96 -5.16 -16.22
N TYR A 486 5.19 -6.27 -16.93
CA TYR A 486 4.59 -7.58 -16.63
C TYR A 486 4.94 -8.08 -15.23
N THR A 487 6.14 -7.76 -14.73
CA THR A 487 6.65 -8.19 -13.42
C THR A 487 6.27 -7.20 -12.32
N ALA A 488 6.24 -5.91 -12.61
CA ALA A 488 5.88 -4.85 -11.67
C ALA A 488 4.45 -4.98 -11.15
N VAL A 489 3.49 -5.36 -12.00
CA VAL A 489 2.07 -5.45 -11.62
C VAL A 489 1.82 -6.54 -10.57
N PRO A 490 2.26 -7.81 -10.75
CA PRO A 490 2.21 -8.82 -9.69
C PRO A 490 2.85 -8.37 -8.37
N LEU A 491 3.99 -7.66 -8.40
CA LEU A 491 4.60 -7.10 -7.20
C LEU A 491 3.66 -6.09 -6.50
N ILE A 492 3.00 -5.21 -7.25
CA ILE A 492 1.99 -4.28 -6.70
C ILE A 492 0.80 -5.02 -6.08
N LEU A 493 0.34 -6.11 -6.68
CA LEU A 493 -0.74 -6.93 -6.11
C LEU A 493 -0.33 -7.50 -4.75
N GLY A 494 0.90 -8.02 -4.66
CA GLY A 494 1.46 -8.53 -3.41
C GLY A 494 1.60 -7.47 -2.33
N ASP A 495 2.03 -6.27 -2.70
CA ASP A 495 2.13 -5.12 -1.79
C ASP A 495 0.79 -4.73 -1.14
N ASN A 496 -0.29 -4.74 -1.93
CA ASN A 496 -1.64 -4.43 -1.42
C ASN A 496 -2.13 -5.49 -0.41
N ILE A 497 -1.80 -6.77 -0.62
CA ILE A 497 -2.05 -7.82 0.38
C ILE A 497 -1.23 -7.55 1.65
N GLY A 498 0.08 -7.30 1.50
CA GLY A 498 0.99 -7.13 2.63
C GLY A 498 0.63 -5.95 3.54
N THR A 499 0.10 -4.86 2.97
CA THR A 499 -0.39 -3.68 3.71
C THR A 499 -1.38 -4.02 4.83
N THR A 500 -2.11 -5.12 4.70
CA THR A 500 -3.19 -5.49 5.66
C THR A 500 -2.66 -5.88 7.04
N ILE A 501 -1.37 -6.20 7.17
CA ILE A 501 -0.78 -6.62 8.45
C ILE A 501 -0.93 -5.58 9.55
N THR A 502 -0.87 -4.28 9.21
CA THR A 502 -0.93 -3.21 10.21
C THR A 502 -2.30 -3.14 10.88
N ALA A 503 -3.37 -3.33 10.11
CA ALA A 503 -4.73 -3.39 10.64
C ALA A 503 -4.94 -4.65 11.49
N ILE A 504 -4.39 -5.80 11.05
CA ILE A 504 -4.43 -7.04 11.83
C ILE A 504 -3.76 -6.82 13.19
N LEU A 505 -2.51 -6.35 13.21
CA LEU A 505 -1.75 -6.11 14.44
C LEU A 505 -2.45 -5.11 15.37
N ALA A 506 -2.96 -4.00 14.83
CA ALA A 506 -3.72 -3.02 15.63
C ALA A 506 -5.02 -3.58 16.20
N SER A 507 -5.65 -4.55 15.52
CA SER A 507 -6.89 -5.16 15.99
C SER A 507 -6.71 -6.26 17.03
N VAL A 508 -5.49 -6.76 17.27
CA VAL A 508 -5.21 -7.85 18.24
C VAL A 508 -5.76 -7.53 19.63
N PRO A 509 -5.45 -6.38 20.25
CA PRO A 509 -5.98 -6.01 21.57
C PRO A 509 -7.41 -5.47 21.52
N ALA A 510 -8.00 -5.28 20.33
CA ALA A 510 -9.27 -4.59 20.17
C ALA A 510 -10.49 -5.53 20.22
N ASN A 511 -11.68 -4.93 20.28
CA ASN A 511 -12.95 -5.64 20.31
C ASN A 511 -13.23 -6.41 18.99
N ARG A 512 -14.27 -7.24 18.98
CA ARG A 512 -14.61 -8.06 17.81
C ARG A 512 -14.98 -7.26 16.57
N ASN A 513 -15.58 -6.08 16.71
CA ASN A 513 -15.91 -5.25 15.55
C ASN A 513 -14.65 -4.67 14.91
N ALA A 514 -13.65 -4.28 15.70
CA ALA A 514 -12.35 -3.85 15.22
C ALA A 514 -11.61 -4.99 14.48
N LYS A 515 -11.63 -6.20 15.05
CA LYS A 515 -11.10 -7.42 14.38
C LYS A 515 -11.82 -7.72 13.06
N ARG A 516 -13.14 -7.52 13.00
CA ARG A 516 -13.91 -7.65 11.75
C ARG A 516 -13.54 -6.59 10.72
N ALA A 517 -13.25 -5.36 11.15
CA ALA A 517 -12.80 -4.30 10.24
C ALA A 517 -11.42 -4.62 9.63
N ALA A 518 -10.48 -5.09 10.46
CA ALA A 518 -9.18 -5.57 9.98
C ALA A 518 -9.32 -6.77 9.02
N LEU A 519 -10.17 -7.75 9.37
CA LEU A 519 -10.48 -8.87 8.49
C LEU A 519 -11.07 -8.40 7.15
N ALA A 520 -11.97 -7.43 7.15
CA ALA A 520 -12.55 -6.90 5.93
C ALA A 520 -11.50 -6.25 5.02
N HIS A 521 -10.50 -5.56 5.60
CA HIS A 521 -9.35 -5.03 4.86
C HIS A 521 -8.53 -6.14 4.21
N THR A 522 -8.25 -7.23 4.95
CA THR A 522 -7.55 -8.39 4.43
C THR A 522 -8.32 -9.06 3.30
N LEU A 523 -9.61 -9.33 3.48
CA LEU A 523 -10.45 -9.97 2.46
C LEU A 523 -10.52 -9.11 1.19
N PHE A 524 -10.69 -7.79 1.32
CA PHE A 524 -10.72 -6.88 0.17
C PHE A 524 -9.45 -6.92 -0.67
N ASN A 525 -8.28 -6.93 -0.05
CA ASN A 525 -7.00 -6.98 -0.76
C ASN A 525 -6.69 -8.37 -1.31
N VAL A 526 -6.96 -9.44 -0.55
CA VAL A 526 -6.71 -10.81 -0.99
C VAL A 526 -7.61 -11.18 -2.16
N PHE A 527 -8.93 -10.94 -2.07
CA PHE A 527 -9.82 -11.20 -3.20
C PHE A 527 -9.55 -10.26 -4.37
N GLY A 528 -9.20 -9.00 -4.08
CA GLY A 528 -8.75 -8.02 -5.06
C GLY A 528 -7.59 -8.54 -5.91
N ALA A 529 -6.51 -8.94 -5.24
CA ALA A 529 -5.34 -9.52 -5.87
C ALA A 529 -5.67 -10.84 -6.59
N LEU A 530 -6.53 -11.69 -6.02
CA LEU A 530 -6.90 -12.98 -6.60
C LEU A 530 -7.60 -12.84 -7.96
N TYR A 531 -8.66 -12.03 -8.06
CA TYR A 531 -9.33 -11.87 -9.36
C TYR A 531 -8.42 -11.11 -10.34
N MET A 532 -7.62 -10.15 -9.86
CA MET A 532 -6.71 -9.43 -10.73
C MET A 532 -5.60 -10.34 -11.27
N TYR A 533 -5.10 -11.25 -10.45
CA TYR A 533 -4.19 -12.32 -10.87
C TYR A 533 -4.83 -13.17 -11.98
N ILE A 534 -6.10 -13.56 -11.87
CA ILE A 534 -6.80 -14.28 -12.95
C ILE A 534 -6.85 -13.44 -14.24
N LEU A 535 -7.12 -12.13 -14.14
CA LEU A 535 -7.17 -11.23 -15.30
C LEU A 535 -5.82 -11.04 -16.00
N LEU A 536 -4.69 -11.32 -15.34
CA LEU A 536 -3.37 -11.32 -15.96
C LEU A 536 -3.20 -12.44 -17.01
N PHE A 537 -4.03 -13.49 -16.98
CA PHE A 537 -3.97 -14.61 -17.92
C PHE A 537 -5.03 -14.57 -19.02
N VAL A 538 -5.78 -13.48 -19.13
CA VAL A 538 -6.86 -13.33 -20.12
C VAL A 538 -6.39 -12.41 -21.26
N PRO A 539 -5.95 -12.92 -22.42
CA PRO A 539 -5.31 -12.11 -23.47
C PRO A 539 -6.31 -11.49 -24.46
N LEU A 540 -7.36 -10.80 -23.98
CA LEU A 540 -8.42 -10.26 -24.86
C LEU A 540 -8.10 -8.87 -25.45
N TRP A 541 -6.95 -8.28 -25.12
CA TRP A 541 -6.60 -6.92 -25.55
C TRP A 541 -5.49 -6.93 -26.62
N ASN A 542 -5.84 -7.29 -27.86
CA ASN A 542 -4.86 -7.44 -28.96
C ASN A 542 -3.72 -8.44 -28.63
N GLY A 543 -4.07 -9.56 -27.97
CA GLY A 543 -3.10 -10.55 -27.51
C GLY A 543 -2.42 -10.23 -26.17
N GLN A 544 -2.65 -9.04 -25.60
CA GLN A 544 -2.17 -8.66 -24.27
C GLN A 544 -3.19 -8.98 -23.16
N PRO A 545 -2.74 -9.21 -21.91
CA PRO A 545 -3.62 -9.35 -20.77
C PRO A 545 -4.57 -8.15 -20.60
N VAL A 546 -5.86 -8.40 -20.37
CA VAL A 546 -6.89 -7.35 -20.35
C VAL A 546 -6.53 -6.18 -19.44
N PHE A 547 -6.07 -6.48 -18.22
CA PHE A 547 -5.74 -5.42 -17.26
C PHE A 547 -4.54 -4.59 -17.72
N LEU A 548 -3.48 -5.24 -18.21
CA LEU A 548 -2.27 -4.54 -18.65
C LEU A 548 -2.54 -3.70 -19.92
N GLY A 549 -3.31 -4.25 -20.86
CA GLY A 549 -3.75 -3.53 -22.06
C GLY A 549 -4.67 -2.35 -21.75
N PHE A 550 -5.56 -2.48 -20.76
CA PHE A 550 -6.38 -1.37 -20.27
C PHE A 550 -5.51 -0.26 -19.68
N VAL A 551 -4.52 -0.59 -18.84
CA VAL A 551 -3.61 0.41 -18.23
C VAL A 551 -2.80 1.13 -19.29
N ASP A 552 -2.27 0.41 -20.29
CA ASP A 552 -1.56 1.01 -21.43
C ASP A 552 -2.49 1.94 -22.23
N ALA A 553 -3.74 1.55 -22.49
CA ALA A 553 -4.69 2.37 -23.22
C ALA A 553 -5.06 3.70 -22.54
N ILE A 554 -5.07 3.74 -21.20
CA ILE A 554 -5.36 4.97 -20.43
C ILE A 554 -4.11 5.76 -20.06
N THR A 555 -2.91 5.25 -20.35
CA THR A 555 -1.64 5.86 -19.98
C THR A 555 -0.91 6.38 -21.21
N PRO A 556 -0.48 7.65 -21.24
CA PRO A 556 0.33 8.14 -22.35
C PRO A 556 1.66 7.39 -22.43
N GLY A 557 1.92 6.77 -23.58
CA GLY A 557 3.14 6.02 -23.85
C GLY A 557 2.84 4.73 -24.59
N ASP A 558 3.82 3.84 -24.60
CA ASP A 558 3.69 2.48 -25.10
C ASP A 558 4.63 1.62 -24.28
N VAL A 559 4.08 0.90 -23.30
CA VAL A 559 4.88 0.08 -22.37
C VAL A 559 5.26 -1.27 -22.97
N PHE A 560 4.69 -1.63 -24.12
CA PHE A 560 4.99 -2.87 -24.84
C PHE A 560 5.87 -2.63 -26.07
N GLY A 561 6.09 -1.37 -26.45
CA GLY A 561 6.91 -0.97 -27.57
C GLY A 561 8.41 -0.81 -27.24
N PRO A 562 9.22 -0.50 -28.27
CA PRO A 562 10.69 -0.43 -28.15
C PRO A 562 11.23 0.68 -27.23
N ASN A 563 10.37 1.61 -26.78
CA ASN A 563 10.74 2.68 -25.84
C ASN A 563 10.02 2.53 -24.48
N ALA A 564 9.66 1.30 -24.11
CA ALA A 564 8.92 1.01 -22.88
C ALA A 564 9.53 1.66 -21.62
N GLU A 565 10.86 1.70 -21.54
CA GLU A 565 11.63 2.29 -20.43
C GLU A 565 11.28 3.77 -20.16
N GLU A 566 10.90 4.54 -21.18
CA GLU A 566 10.55 5.94 -20.99
C GLU A 566 9.24 6.11 -20.21
N SER A 567 8.31 5.17 -20.38
CA SER A 567 6.93 5.26 -19.90
C SER A 567 6.57 4.29 -18.77
N VAL A 568 7.43 3.31 -18.48
CA VAL A 568 7.16 2.23 -17.50
C VAL A 568 6.75 2.75 -16.11
N LEU A 569 7.44 3.76 -15.57
CA LEU A 569 7.13 4.35 -14.26
C LEU A 569 5.68 4.85 -14.17
N ARG A 570 5.20 5.50 -15.25
CA ARG A 570 3.86 6.05 -15.33
C ARG A 570 2.80 4.94 -15.44
N HIS A 571 3.11 3.89 -16.19
CA HIS A 571 2.25 2.71 -16.33
C HIS A 571 2.15 1.92 -15.02
N VAL A 572 3.26 1.72 -14.31
CA VAL A 572 3.29 1.04 -13.00
C VAL A 572 2.46 1.82 -11.97
N ALA A 573 2.62 3.15 -11.88
CA ALA A 573 1.82 3.98 -10.99
C ALA A 573 0.32 3.99 -11.36
N ASN A 574 -0.01 4.02 -12.66
CA ASN A 574 -1.39 3.95 -13.12
C ASN A 574 -2.01 2.58 -12.94
N ALA A 575 -1.24 1.49 -13.09
CA ALA A 575 -1.69 0.14 -12.76
C ALA A 575 -2.06 0.05 -11.28
N HIS A 576 -1.25 0.63 -10.39
CA HIS A 576 -1.56 0.67 -8.96
C HIS A 576 -2.87 1.42 -8.67
N THR A 577 -3.04 2.61 -9.24
CA THR A 577 -4.28 3.40 -9.11
C THR A 577 -5.49 2.67 -9.71
N ALA A 578 -5.36 2.16 -10.94
CA ALA A 578 -6.43 1.44 -11.64
C ALA A 578 -6.86 0.20 -10.87
N PHE A 579 -5.92 -0.60 -10.38
CA PHE A 579 -6.20 -1.76 -9.53
C PHE A 579 -7.05 -1.37 -8.32
N ASN A 580 -6.63 -0.39 -7.52
CA ASN A 580 -7.33 -0.02 -6.29
C ASN A 580 -8.70 0.62 -6.57
N VAL A 581 -8.82 1.43 -7.63
CA VAL A 581 -10.10 2.02 -8.04
C VAL A 581 -11.06 0.95 -8.55
N MET A 582 -10.62 0.05 -9.43
CA MET A 582 -11.43 -1.07 -9.93
C MET A 582 -11.86 -1.99 -8.79
N ASN A 583 -10.95 -2.30 -7.86
CA ASN A 583 -11.24 -3.12 -6.70
C ASN A 583 -12.32 -2.48 -5.81
N CYS A 584 -12.18 -1.19 -5.53
CA CYS A 584 -13.18 -0.44 -4.78
C CYS A 584 -14.54 -0.45 -5.50
N LEU A 585 -14.59 -0.12 -6.79
CA LEU A 585 -15.84 -0.09 -7.56
C LEU A 585 -16.52 -1.46 -7.60
N PHE A 586 -15.74 -2.54 -7.70
CA PHE A 586 -16.25 -3.90 -7.70
C PHE A 586 -16.87 -4.29 -6.35
N PHE A 587 -16.19 -4.01 -5.23
CA PHE A 587 -16.66 -4.43 -3.90
C PHE A 587 -17.63 -3.46 -3.20
N LEU A 588 -17.69 -2.19 -3.61
CA LEU A 588 -18.57 -1.16 -3.04
C LEU A 588 -20.05 -1.57 -2.94
N PRO A 589 -20.69 -2.19 -3.96
CA PRO A 589 -22.07 -2.68 -3.82
C PRO A 589 -22.20 -3.84 -2.82
N PHE A 590 -21.12 -4.60 -2.60
CA PHE A 590 -21.08 -5.79 -1.75
C PHE A 590 -20.61 -5.52 -0.31
N ILE A 591 -20.44 -4.27 0.11
CA ILE A 591 -20.03 -3.95 1.50
C ILE A 591 -20.91 -4.65 2.53
N GLY A 592 -22.24 -4.67 2.34
CA GLY A 592 -23.15 -5.35 3.27
C GLY A 592 -22.96 -6.88 3.30
N ALA A 593 -22.61 -7.50 2.17
CA ALA A 593 -22.26 -8.91 2.12
C ALA A 593 -20.93 -9.18 2.84
N MET A 594 -19.92 -8.32 2.61
CA MET A 594 -18.64 -8.37 3.30
C MET A 594 -18.81 -8.26 4.83
N THR A 595 -19.67 -7.35 5.30
CA THR A 595 -20.01 -7.22 6.72
C THR A 595 -20.53 -8.55 7.28
N LYS A 596 -21.46 -9.21 6.59
CA LYS A 596 -22.02 -10.51 7.02
C LYS A 596 -20.97 -11.63 7.03
N VAL A 597 -20.10 -11.67 6.02
CA VAL A 597 -18.98 -12.63 5.96
C VAL A 597 -18.05 -12.44 7.16
N CYS A 598 -17.65 -11.21 7.45
CA CYS A 598 -16.79 -10.90 8.60
C CYS A 598 -17.47 -11.27 9.93
N GLN A 599 -18.77 -11.00 10.06
CA GLN A 599 -19.57 -11.38 11.24
C GLN A 599 -19.71 -12.89 11.42
N ARG A 600 -19.69 -13.65 10.31
CA ARG A 600 -19.77 -15.12 10.33
C ARG A 600 -18.42 -15.76 10.69
N ILE A 601 -17.31 -15.20 10.19
CA ILE A 601 -15.95 -15.66 10.50
C ILE A 601 -15.60 -15.33 11.96
N ILE A 602 -15.94 -14.13 12.42
CA ILE A 602 -15.73 -13.68 13.80
C ILE A 602 -17.10 -13.40 14.43
N PRO A 603 -17.80 -14.39 15.02
CA PRO A 603 -19.11 -14.19 15.66
C PRO A 603 -19.02 -13.37 16.95
N MET A 604 -20.11 -12.73 17.41
CA MET A 604 -20.14 -12.11 18.75
C MET A 604 -20.41 -13.20 19.79
N THR A 605 -19.75 -13.14 20.95
CA THR A 605 -20.06 -13.97 22.13
C THR A 605 -20.89 -13.19 23.15
N ALA A 606 -21.46 -13.87 24.14
CA ALA A 606 -22.23 -13.25 25.22
C ALA A 606 -21.36 -12.27 26.03
N LEU A 607 -20.11 -12.65 26.32
CA LEU A 607 -19.13 -11.82 27.04
C LEU A 607 -18.78 -10.52 26.29
N ASP A 608 -18.80 -10.52 24.95
CA ASP A 608 -18.55 -9.29 24.15
C ASP A 608 -19.70 -8.28 24.24
N ARG A 609 -20.87 -8.66 24.77
CA ARG A 609 -21.97 -7.71 25.02
C ARG A 609 -21.79 -6.97 26.35
N GLU A 610 -20.89 -7.45 27.20
CA GLU A 610 -20.66 -7.00 28.57
C GLU A 610 -19.26 -6.41 28.78
N THR A 611 -18.51 -6.10 27.71
CA THR A 611 -17.16 -5.53 27.84
C THR A 611 -17.12 -4.17 28.56
N VAL A 612 -16.10 -4.04 29.42
CA VAL A 612 -15.93 -2.96 30.42
C VAL A 612 -15.62 -1.60 29.78
N LEU A 613 -14.79 -1.51 28.73
CA LEU A 613 -14.55 -0.29 27.94
C LEU A 613 -15.28 -0.34 26.61
N GLN A 614 -15.93 0.76 26.24
CA GLN A 614 -16.67 0.85 24.98
C GLN A 614 -16.01 1.77 23.93
N TYR A 615 -15.24 2.77 24.35
CA TYR A 615 -14.76 3.87 23.51
C TYR A 615 -13.23 4.06 23.53
N LEU A 616 -12.52 3.80 24.63
CA LEU A 616 -11.09 4.10 24.73
C LEU A 616 -10.17 3.21 23.85
N GLU A 617 -9.38 3.83 22.96
CA GLU A 617 -8.41 3.15 22.08
C GLU A 617 -6.97 3.70 22.28
N PRO A 618 -5.98 2.85 22.67
CA PRO A 618 -4.60 3.25 22.89
C PRO A 618 -3.89 3.91 21.69
N HIS A 619 -4.21 3.52 20.45
CA HIS A 619 -3.57 4.10 19.26
C HIS A 619 -4.02 5.54 18.97
N LEU A 620 -5.13 5.99 19.56
CA LEU A 620 -5.61 7.37 19.39
C LEU A 620 -4.92 8.36 20.33
N LEU A 621 -4.06 7.89 21.23
CA LEU A 621 -3.19 8.75 22.04
C LEU A 621 -2.26 9.64 21.19
N ASP A 622 -1.97 9.25 19.94
CA ASP A 622 -1.22 10.08 18.97
C ASP A 622 -2.07 11.20 18.32
N SER A 623 -3.35 11.28 18.64
CA SER A 623 -4.29 12.29 18.16
C SER A 623 -5.09 12.85 19.35
N PRO A 624 -4.52 13.80 20.12
CA PRO A 624 -5.06 14.23 21.42
C PRO A 624 -6.52 14.67 21.40
N THR A 625 -6.94 15.41 20.37
CA THR A 625 -8.32 15.85 20.21
C THR A 625 -9.30 14.67 20.15
N LEU A 626 -8.91 13.57 19.50
CA LEU A 626 -9.72 12.37 19.39
C LEU A 626 -9.70 11.55 20.68
N ALA A 627 -8.54 11.42 21.31
CA ALA A 627 -8.39 10.74 22.59
C ALA A 627 -9.27 11.38 23.68
N LEU A 628 -9.30 12.72 23.75
CA LEU A 628 -10.17 13.44 24.70
C LEU A 628 -11.64 13.25 24.40
N GLN A 629 -12.03 13.26 23.12
CA GLN A 629 -13.42 12.99 22.72
C GLN A 629 -13.86 11.57 23.10
N GLN A 630 -12.98 10.58 23.00
CA GLN A 630 -13.28 9.21 23.46
C GLN A 630 -13.46 9.13 24.96
N ALA A 631 -12.60 9.80 25.72
CA ALA A 631 -12.74 9.88 27.17
C ALA A 631 -14.09 10.50 27.57
N THR A 632 -14.55 11.56 26.88
CA THR A 632 -15.89 12.13 27.11
C THR A 632 -17.02 11.12 26.88
N LEU A 633 -16.94 10.30 25.83
CA LEU A 633 -17.95 9.28 25.55
C LEU A 633 -17.91 8.13 26.56
N GLU A 634 -16.72 7.73 27.00
CA GLU A 634 -16.56 6.72 28.05
C GLU A 634 -17.14 7.22 29.39
N VAL A 635 -16.94 8.50 29.73
CA VAL A 635 -17.61 9.13 30.89
C VAL A 635 -19.13 9.09 30.73
N GLY A 636 -19.67 9.38 29.55
CA GLY A 636 -21.12 9.24 29.28
C GLY A 636 -21.63 7.82 29.49
N TYR A 637 -20.87 6.82 29.07
CA TYR A 637 -21.18 5.40 29.29
C TYR A 637 -21.14 4.98 30.76
N MET A 638 -20.17 5.52 31.51
CA MET A 638 -20.07 5.36 32.96
C MET A 638 -21.28 5.98 33.67
N VAL A 639 -21.64 7.22 33.32
CA VAL A 639 -22.84 7.91 33.86
C VAL A 639 -24.12 7.13 33.57
N ARG A 640 -24.26 6.52 32.38
CA ARG A 640 -25.43 5.70 32.03
C ARG A 640 -25.54 4.43 32.88
N ARG A 641 -24.41 3.84 33.30
CA ARG A 641 -24.41 2.72 34.26
C ARG A 641 -24.78 3.19 35.64
N ALA A 642 -24.20 4.30 36.08
CA ALA A 642 -24.48 4.90 37.38
C ALA A 642 -25.98 5.24 37.49
N GLN A 643 -26.59 5.82 36.45
CA GLN A 643 -28.05 6.04 36.34
C GLN A 643 -28.84 4.74 36.57
N LYS A 644 -28.45 3.66 35.88
CA LYS A 644 -29.13 2.37 36.04
C LYS A 644 -28.96 1.78 37.44
N SER A 645 -27.80 1.97 38.06
CA SER A 645 -27.56 1.57 39.45
C SER A 645 -28.42 2.36 40.42
N VAL A 646 -28.52 3.69 40.28
CA VAL A 646 -29.41 4.53 41.10
C VAL A 646 -30.87 4.08 40.93
N ASN A 647 -31.33 3.87 39.70
CA ASN A 647 -32.71 3.43 39.43
C ASN A 647 -33.01 2.05 40.06
N ASP A 648 -32.10 1.08 39.92
CA ASP A 648 -32.27 -0.25 40.51
C ASP A 648 -32.16 -0.22 42.04
N ALA A 649 -31.29 0.63 42.61
CA ALA A 649 -31.15 0.83 44.05
C ALA A 649 -32.42 1.43 44.66
N CYS A 650 -32.98 2.47 44.02
CA CYS A 650 -34.27 3.04 44.39
C CYS A 650 -35.42 2.04 44.25
N ALA A 651 -35.47 1.27 43.16
CA ALA A 651 -36.49 0.23 42.98
C ALA A 651 -36.37 -0.87 44.04
N PHE A 652 -35.16 -1.21 44.46
CA PHE A 652 -34.91 -2.12 45.58
C PHE A 652 -35.37 -1.49 46.91
N PHE A 653 -35.08 -0.22 47.16
CA PHE A 653 -35.57 0.52 48.32
C PHE A 653 -37.12 0.52 48.41
N HIS A 654 -37.83 0.68 47.29
CA HIS A 654 -39.29 0.61 47.20
C HIS A 654 -39.90 -0.81 47.32
N GLY A 655 -39.11 -1.82 47.68
CA GLY A 655 -39.61 -3.19 47.89
C GLY A 655 -39.38 -4.15 46.71
N GLY A 656 -38.55 -3.80 45.73
CA GLY A 656 -38.19 -4.69 44.61
C GLY A 656 -37.45 -5.98 45.02
N PRO A 657 -37.25 -6.94 44.09
CA PRO A 657 -36.58 -8.21 44.40
C PRO A 657 -35.09 -8.02 44.74
N SER A 658 -34.52 -8.91 45.57
CA SER A 658 -33.10 -8.86 45.99
C SER A 658 -32.09 -8.95 44.83
N GLU A 659 -32.50 -9.50 43.68
CA GLU A 659 -31.69 -9.50 42.46
C GLU A 659 -31.30 -8.08 41.99
N LEU A 660 -32.05 -7.04 42.37
CA LEU A 660 -31.70 -5.66 42.05
C LEU A 660 -30.46 -5.20 42.82
N ALA A 661 -30.34 -5.55 44.10
CA ALA A 661 -29.17 -5.24 44.91
C ALA A 661 -27.91 -5.89 44.33
N GLU A 662 -27.98 -7.18 43.98
CA GLU A 662 -26.86 -7.89 43.34
C GLU A 662 -26.44 -7.24 42.01
N LYS A 663 -27.41 -6.73 41.23
CA LYS A 663 -27.13 -6.01 39.98
C LYS A 663 -26.47 -4.65 40.20
N VAL A 664 -26.76 -3.97 41.31
CA VAL A 664 -26.10 -2.72 41.69
C VAL A 664 -24.65 -2.99 42.08
N GLU A 665 -24.40 -3.96 42.96
CA GLU A 665 -23.04 -4.36 43.38
C GLU A 665 -22.18 -4.82 42.17
N GLN A 666 -22.76 -5.58 41.24
CA GLN A 666 -22.04 -5.97 40.02
C GLN A 666 -21.71 -4.78 39.11
N ARG A 667 -22.56 -3.73 39.09
CA ARG A 667 -22.31 -2.53 38.28
C ARG A 667 -21.33 -1.59 38.93
N GLU A 668 -21.31 -1.50 40.26
CA GLU A 668 -20.26 -0.81 41.01
C GLU A 668 -18.91 -1.31 40.48
N GLN A 669 -18.63 -2.62 40.56
CA GLN A 669 -17.31 -3.15 40.17
C GLN A 669 -16.88 -2.78 38.75
N VAL A 670 -17.86 -2.56 37.86
CA VAL A 670 -17.64 -2.09 36.50
C VAL A 670 -17.36 -0.59 36.44
N ILE A 671 -18.08 0.22 37.22
CA ILE A 671 -17.88 1.68 37.38
C ILE A 671 -16.48 1.95 37.97
N ASP A 672 -16.09 1.24 39.03
CA ASP A 672 -14.77 1.33 39.65
C ASP A 672 -13.64 1.05 38.65
N ARG A 673 -13.81 -0.03 37.88
CA ARG A 673 -12.85 -0.39 36.85
C ARG A 673 -12.80 0.64 35.71
N LEU A 674 -13.94 1.18 35.30
CA LEU A 674 -14.03 2.28 34.33
C LEU A 674 -13.27 3.51 34.82
N GLN A 675 -13.42 3.89 36.09
CA GLN A 675 -12.71 5.01 36.71
C GLN A 675 -11.19 4.84 36.58
N HIS A 676 -10.68 3.65 36.91
CA HIS A 676 -9.26 3.33 36.80
C HIS A 676 -8.75 3.39 35.35
N GLU A 677 -9.46 2.72 34.42
CA GLU A 677 -9.04 2.61 33.03
C GLU A 677 -9.12 3.96 32.28
N ILE A 678 -10.15 4.78 32.53
CA ILE A 678 -10.26 6.13 31.95
C ILE A 678 -9.16 7.04 32.50
N THR A 679 -8.92 7.01 33.81
CA THR A 679 -7.88 7.83 34.44
C THR A 679 -6.50 7.46 33.92
N ALA A 680 -6.18 6.17 33.80
CA ALA A 680 -4.93 5.70 33.23
C ALA A 680 -4.73 6.20 31.78
N TYR A 681 -5.78 6.12 30.95
CA TYR A 681 -5.75 6.62 29.58
C TYR A 681 -5.48 8.12 29.50
N LEU A 682 -6.12 8.93 30.36
CA LEU A 682 -5.91 10.38 30.43
C LEU A 682 -4.50 10.72 30.92
N VAL A 683 -3.95 9.97 31.89
CA VAL A 683 -2.56 10.13 32.35
C VAL A 683 -1.58 9.83 31.22
N ASP A 684 -1.77 8.73 30.48
CA ASP A 684 -0.91 8.38 29.35
C ASP A 684 -1.00 9.40 28.20
N LEU A 685 -2.18 9.99 27.99
CA LEU A 685 -2.34 11.09 27.05
C LEU A 685 -1.55 12.33 27.48
N SER A 686 -1.56 12.68 28.77
CA SER A 686 -0.79 13.83 29.30
C SER A 686 0.70 13.72 29.02
N ARG A 687 1.25 12.50 29.04
CA ARG A 687 2.67 12.21 28.82
C ARG A 687 3.13 12.47 27.38
N ARG A 688 2.22 12.51 26.39
CA ARG A 688 2.56 12.69 24.97
C ARG A 688 2.67 14.15 24.52
N GLY A 689 2.46 15.11 25.42
CA GLY A 689 2.56 16.54 25.15
C GLY A 689 1.30 17.09 24.47
N LEU A 690 0.48 17.83 25.23
CA LEU A 690 -0.78 18.40 24.75
C LEU A 690 -0.58 19.83 24.24
N PRO A 691 -1.23 20.23 23.13
CA PRO A 691 -1.35 21.65 22.82
C PRO A 691 -2.16 22.37 23.92
N GLN A 692 -1.92 23.68 24.07
CA GLN A 692 -2.37 24.44 25.24
C GLN A 692 -3.90 24.47 25.42
N ALA A 693 -4.67 24.37 24.33
CA ALA A 693 -6.13 24.33 24.35
C ALA A 693 -6.67 23.00 24.91
N GLU A 694 -6.02 21.89 24.55
CA GLU A 694 -6.38 20.53 24.98
C GLU A 694 -5.89 20.22 26.40
N GLY A 695 -4.82 20.86 26.87
CA GLY A 695 -4.31 20.70 28.24
C GLY A 695 -5.31 21.11 29.33
N ILE A 696 -6.23 22.05 29.02
CA ILE A 696 -7.28 22.52 29.94
C ILE A 696 -8.38 21.45 30.11
N LEU A 697 -8.56 20.56 29.14
CA LEU A 697 -9.61 19.53 29.13
C LEU A 697 -9.30 18.35 30.04
N LEU A 698 -8.01 18.08 30.28
CA LEU A 698 -7.56 16.88 30.98
C LEU A 698 -8.02 16.85 32.46
N PRO A 699 -7.83 17.92 33.26
CA PRO A 699 -8.32 17.94 34.65
C PRO A 699 -9.85 17.86 34.71
N ALA A 700 -10.54 18.52 33.78
CA ALA A 700 -12.00 18.52 33.72
C ALA A 700 -12.57 17.10 33.53
N LEU A 701 -11.95 16.29 32.66
CA LEU A 701 -12.34 14.90 32.43
C LEU A 701 -12.00 13.98 33.62
N ILE A 702 -10.83 14.13 34.23
CA ILE A 702 -10.47 13.34 35.43
C ILE A 702 -11.47 13.60 36.56
N HIS A 703 -11.85 14.85 36.77
CA HIS A 703 -12.85 15.19 37.78
C HIS A 703 -14.25 14.66 37.42
N ALA A 704 -14.64 14.70 36.14
CA ALA A 704 -15.92 14.14 35.70
C ALA A 704 -15.98 12.62 35.88
N VAL A 705 -14.88 11.90 35.65
CA VAL A 705 -14.75 10.45 35.93
C VAL A 705 -14.96 10.18 37.43
N ASN A 706 -14.32 10.98 38.29
CA ASN A 706 -14.47 10.83 39.74
C ASN A 706 -15.90 11.10 40.21
N ASP A 707 -16.55 12.15 39.71
CA ASP A 707 -17.95 12.43 40.06
C ASP A 707 -18.91 11.35 39.53
N ALA A 708 -18.61 10.72 38.39
CA ALA A 708 -19.40 9.60 37.87
C ALA A 708 -19.26 8.33 38.73
N GLU A 709 -18.08 8.08 39.30
CA GLU A 709 -17.85 6.97 40.24
C GLU A 709 -18.60 7.22 41.56
N ARG A 710 -18.55 8.43 42.11
CA ARG A 710 -19.28 8.80 43.33
C ARG A 710 -20.80 8.58 43.22
N ILE A 711 -21.37 8.68 42.02
CA ILE A 711 -22.80 8.33 41.79
C ILE A 711 -23.02 6.82 41.96
N GLY A 712 -22.06 6.00 41.49
CA GLY A 712 -22.02 4.57 41.73
C GLY A 712 -21.99 4.24 43.23
N ASP A 713 -21.08 4.85 43.99
CA ASP A 713 -20.99 4.68 45.45
C ASP A 713 -22.32 4.99 46.13
N HIS A 714 -22.96 6.12 45.78
CA HIS A 714 -24.26 6.47 46.35
C HIS A 714 -25.37 5.46 46.02
N SER A 715 -25.29 4.77 44.89
CA SER A 715 -26.23 3.69 44.59
C SER A 715 -26.02 2.45 45.47
N GLU A 716 -24.77 2.16 45.86
CA GLU A 716 -24.45 1.10 46.83
C GLU A 716 -24.93 1.48 48.23
N ASP A 717 -24.69 2.73 48.66
CA ASP A 717 -25.18 3.27 49.93
C ASP A 717 -26.72 3.14 50.04
N ILE A 718 -27.45 3.45 48.97
CA ILE A 718 -28.92 3.31 48.93
C ILE A 718 -29.35 1.85 49.08
N VAL A 719 -28.61 0.91 48.49
CA VAL A 719 -28.89 -0.53 48.66
C VAL A 719 -28.66 -0.96 50.11
N GLU A 720 -27.61 -0.47 50.77
CA GLU A 720 -27.35 -0.77 52.17
C GLU A 720 -28.43 -0.19 53.09
N LEU A 721 -28.87 1.05 52.83
CA LEU A 721 -30.02 1.65 53.53
C LEU A 721 -31.30 0.81 53.33
N ALA A 722 -31.55 0.32 52.12
CA ALA A 722 -32.68 -0.57 51.85
C ALA A 722 -32.58 -1.91 52.59
N ARG A 723 -31.36 -2.45 52.78
CA ARG A 723 -31.13 -3.67 53.57
C ARG A 723 -31.41 -3.44 55.04
N ILE A 724 -30.91 -2.35 55.61
CA ILE A 724 -31.18 -1.94 57.01
C ILE A 724 -32.69 -1.81 57.23
N GLN A 725 -33.38 -1.09 56.32
CA GLN A 725 -34.82 -0.91 56.39
C GLN A 725 -35.59 -2.24 56.43
N ARG A 726 -35.19 -3.21 55.59
CA ARG A 726 -35.83 -4.53 55.51
C ARG A 726 -35.51 -5.43 56.70
N ALA A 727 -34.28 -5.37 57.22
CA ALA A 727 -33.85 -6.18 58.35
C ALA A 727 -34.59 -5.80 59.63
N ASP A 728 -34.77 -4.49 59.84
CA ASP A 728 -35.42 -3.95 61.04
C ASP A 728 -36.94 -3.74 60.87
N ASN A 729 -37.49 -4.12 59.71
CA ASN A 729 -38.92 -4.06 59.38
C ASN A 729 -39.53 -2.65 59.52
N HIS A 730 -38.76 -1.61 59.17
CA HIS A 730 -39.21 -0.22 59.22
C HIS A 730 -39.98 0.14 57.94
N GLU A 731 -41.31 0.09 58.01
CA GLU A 731 -42.15 0.55 56.90
C GLU A 731 -42.16 2.09 56.80
N LEU A 732 -41.74 2.60 55.65
CA LEU A 732 -41.90 4.02 55.32
C LEU A 732 -43.36 4.31 54.98
N SER A 733 -43.87 5.46 55.44
CA SER A 733 -45.19 5.93 55.05
C SER A 733 -45.31 6.10 53.53
N GLU A 734 -46.51 5.93 52.98
CA GLU A 734 -46.77 6.16 51.54
C GLU A 734 -46.34 7.57 51.09
N PHE A 735 -46.51 8.57 51.95
CA PHE A 735 -46.04 9.95 51.69
C PHE A 735 -44.53 10.02 51.53
N ALA A 736 -43.77 9.38 52.42
CA ALA A 736 -42.32 9.32 52.33
C ALA A 736 -41.85 8.60 51.05
N GLN A 737 -42.51 7.50 50.67
CA GLN A 737 -42.21 6.83 49.40
C GLN A 737 -42.53 7.70 48.18
N GLN A 738 -43.58 8.52 48.26
CA GLN A 738 -43.95 9.45 47.18
C GLN A 738 -42.94 10.61 47.04
N ASP A 739 -42.45 11.14 48.16
CA ASP A 739 -41.40 12.16 48.19
C ASP A 739 -40.13 11.67 47.47
N VAL A 740 -39.68 10.44 47.78
CA VAL A 740 -38.52 9.80 47.13
C VAL A 740 -38.75 9.62 45.63
N ARG A 741 -39.91 9.09 45.21
CA ARG A 741 -40.25 8.93 43.78
C ARG A 741 -40.29 10.27 43.02
N GLY A 742 -40.68 11.36 43.68
CA GLY A 742 -40.67 12.69 43.09
C GLY A 742 -39.25 13.16 42.75
N ILE A 743 -38.30 12.94 43.66
CA ILE A 743 -36.89 13.27 43.47
C ILE A 743 -36.24 12.36 42.42
N GLU A 744 -36.56 11.06 42.41
CA GLU A 744 -36.12 10.12 41.38
C GLU A 744 -36.50 10.60 39.97
N GLY A 745 -37.74 11.08 39.77
CA GLY A 745 -38.17 11.61 38.49
C GLY A 745 -37.38 12.84 38.05
N LEU A 746 -37.02 13.73 38.98
CA LEU A 746 -36.17 14.89 38.69
C LEU A 746 -34.74 14.49 38.34
N LEU A 747 -34.19 13.51 39.04
CA LEU A 747 -32.87 12.95 38.75
C LEU A 747 -32.84 12.27 37.38
N GLU A 748 -33.87 11.52 37.01
CA GLU A 748 -33.97 10.88 35.69
C GLU A 748 -33.92 11.91 34.55
N GLU A 749 -34.63 13.03 34.70
CA GLU A 749 -34.55 14.15 33.75
C GLU A 749 -33.16 14.80 33.72
N GLN A 750 -32.49 14.92 34.87
CA GLN A 750 -31.14 15.48 34.98
C GLN A 750 -30.08 14.57 34.32
N PHE A 751 -30.17 13.26 34.53
CA PHE A 751 -29.33 12.25 33.85
C PHE A 751 -29.48 12.34 32.33
N GLU A 752 -30.70 12.40 31.82
CA GLU A 752 -30.95 12.51 30.37
C GLU A 752 -30.37 13.81 29.78
N ALA A 753 -30.47 14.93 30.49
CA ALA A 753 -29.85 16.18 30.07
C ALA A 753 -28.31 16.04 29.97
N ILE A 754 -27.66 15.41 30.95
CA ILE A 754 -26.20 15.19 30.96
C ILE A 754 -25.75 14.24 29.86
N LEU A 755 -26.47 13.15 29.64
CA LEU A 755 -26.17 12.22 28.56
C LEU A 755 -26.30 12.91 27.19
N ASN A 756 -27.25 13.82 27.01
CA ASN A 756 -27.34 14.65 25.81
C ASN A 756 -26.16 15.63 25.66
N ILE A 757 -25.58 16.13 26.76
CA ILE A 757 -24.37 16.97 26.72
C ILE A 757 -23.17 16.10 26.29
N LEU A 758 -22.91 14.99 26.98
CA LEU A 758 -21.73 14.15 26.78
C LEU A 758 -21.76 13.41 25.43
N GLU A 759 -22.90 12.83 25.04
CA GLU A 759 -23.02 12.00 23.84
C GLU A 759 -23.32 12.80 22.56
N LYS A 760 -24.12 13.88 22.66
CA LYS A 760 -24.58 14.66 21.50
C LYS A 760 -23.93 16.04 21.40
N SER A 761 -23.06 16.40 22.34
CA SER A 761 -22.39 17.71 22.40
C SER A 761 -23.37 18.90 22.42
N ASN A 762 -24.56 18.74 23.00
CA ASN A 762 -25.59 19.78 23.06
C ASN A 762 -25.45 20.65 24.32
N THR A 763 -24.66 21.72 24.24
CA THR A 763 -24.39 22.63 25.38
C THR A 763 -25.61 23.39 25.88
N ALA A 764 -26.70 23.49 25.11
CA ALA A 764 -27.93 24.14 25.55
C ALA A 764 -28.60 23.40 26.73
N GLN A 765 -28.26 22.13 26.95
CA GLN A 765 -28.79 21.33 28.06
C GLN A 765 -28.15 21.65 29.42
N VAL A 766 -27.03 22.40 29.46
CA VAL A 766 -26.37 22.77 30.74
C VAL A 766 -27.34 23.57 31.63
N GLU A 767 -28.09 24.50 31.04
CA GLU A 767 -29.11 25.27 31.78
C GLU A 767 -30.23 24.39 32.32
N THR A 768 -30.59 23.33 31.59
CA THR A 768 -31.59 22.34 32.03
C THR A 768 -31.09 21.58 33.26
N VAL A 769 -29.83 21.16 33.28
CA VAL A 769 -29.23 20.47 34.45
C VAL A 769 -29.28 21.35 35.69
N LEU A 770 -28.86 22.62 35.58
CA LEU A 770 -28.86 23.58 36.70
C LEU A 770 -30.27 23.88 37.23
N LYS A 771 -31.27 23.92 36.33
CA LYS A 771 -32.67 24.08 36.73
C LYS A 771 -33.20 22.86 37.49
N LYS A 772 -32.81 21.65 37.07
CA LYS A 772 -33.19 20.41 37.75
C LYS A 772 -32.52 20.27 39.11
N GLU A 773 -31.26 20.69 39.23
CA GLU A 773 -30.55 20.77 40.51
C GLU A 773 -31.31 21.62 41.53
N SER A 774 -31.70 22.83 41.12
CA SER A 774 -32.47 23.72 42.00
C SER A 774 -33.82 23.12 42.41
N ALA A 775 -34.47 22.35 41.52
CA ALA A 775 -35.72 21.67 41.80
C ALA A 775 -35.53 20.47 42.74
N ILE A 776 -34.42 19.73 42.63
CA ILE A 776 -34.07 18.62 43.53
C ILE A 776 -33.82 19.16 44.93
N ASN A 777 -33.02 20.22 45.08
CA ASN A 777 -32.71 20.81 46.38
C ASN A 777 -33.96 21.34 47.09
N GLU A 778 -34.88 21.96 46.35
CA GLU A 778 -36.16 22.38 46.92
C GLU A 778 -37.04 21.18 47.29
N ALA A 779 -37.10 20.12 46.46
CA ALA A 779 -37.87 18.92 46.77
C ALA A 779 -37.33 18.18 48.00
N VAL A 780 -36.01 18.06 48.15
CA VAL A 780 -35.35 17.48 49.33
C VAL A 780 -35.66 18.29 50.59
N LYS A 781 -35.59 19.62 50.49
CA LYS A 781 -35.93 20.52 51.61
C LYS A 781 -37.38 20.36 52.04
N VAL A 782 -38.34 20.40 51.10
CA VAL A 782 -39.76 20.23 51.37
C VAL A 782 -40.06 18.85 51.98
N ALA A 783 -39.44 17.79 51.45
CA ALA A 783 -39.60 16.43 51.98
C ALA A 783 -39.03 16.30 53.41
N THR A 784 -37.93 16.98 53.70
CA THR A 784 -37.30 17.03 55.02
C THR A 784 -38.18 17.76 56.03
N GLU A 785 -38.70 18.94 55.69
CA GLU A 785 -39.62 19.72 56.54
C GLU A 785 -40.90 18.93 56.83
N ALA A 786 -41.51 18.34 55.80
CA ALA A 786 -42.68 17.47 55.96
C ALA A 786 -42.39 16.24 56.84
N HIS A 787 -41.17 15.71 56.79
CA HIS A 787 -40.76 14.62 57.67
C HIS A 787 -40.65 15.03 59.13
N VAL A 788 -40.06 16.19 59.43
CA VAL A 788 -39.98 16.73 60.79
C VAL A 788 -41.38 16.92 61.38
N GLU A 789 -42.33 17.48 60.63
CA GLU A 789 -43.72 17.61 61.08
C GLU A 789 -44.37 16.25 61.39
N ARG A 790 -44.11 15.23 60.57
CA ARG A 790 -44.61 13.86 60.81
C ARG A 790 -44.02 13.26 62.09
N LEU A 791 -42.75 13.53 62.37
CA LEU A 791 -42.05 13.07 63.57
C LEU A 791 -42.57 13.77 64.83
N GLU A 792 -42.77 15.09 64.80
CA GLU A 792 -43.36 15.88 65.89
C GLU A 792 -44.79 15.43 66.22
N GLN A 793 -45.56 15.02 65.21
CA GLN A 793 -46.92 14.51 65.36
C GLN A 793 -47.00 13.03 65.77
N GLY A 794 -45.86 12.34 65.95
CA GLY A 794 -45.81 10.92 66.30
C GLY A 794 -46.32 9.97 65.22
N LYS A 795 -46.38 10.42 63.96
CA LYS A 795 -46.88 9.66 62.80
C LYS A 795 -45.80 8.81 62.11
N CYS A 796 -44.55 8.88 62.59
CA CYS A 796 -43.40 8.14 62.05
C CYS A 796 -42.47 7.70 63.20
N SER A 797 -41.75 6.59 63.01
CA SER A 797 -40.72 6.16 63.97
C SER A 797 -39.41 6.92 63.73
N VAL A 798 -38.64 7.15 64.80
CA VAL A 798 -37.33 7.82 64.70
C VAL A 798 -36.37 7.04 63.80
N GLN A 799 -36.40 5.71 63.88
CA GLN A 799 -35.53 4.83 63.09
C GLN A 799 -35.85 4.88 61.59
N ALA A 800 -37.14 4.84 61.22
CA ALA A 800 -37.57 5.02 59.83
C ALA A 800 -37.25 6.43 59.32
N GLY A 801 -37.23 7.42 60.22
CA GLY A 801 -36.86 8.79 59.89
C GLY A 801 -35.39 9.01 59.56
N VAL A 802 -34.48 8.32 60.26
CA VAL A 802 -33.05 8.36 59.92
C VAL A 802 -32.81 7.79 58.53
N VAL A 803 -33.36 6.61 58.23
CA VAL A 803 -33.26 5.98 56.90
C VAL A 803 -33.83 6.88 55.80
N PHE A 804 -34.95 7.56 56.07
CA PHE A 804 -35.56 8.49 55.13
C PHE A 804 -34.67 9.72 54.84
N LEU A 805 -34.10 10.33 55.87
CA LEU A 805 -33.22 11.49 55.69
C LEU A 805 -31.92 11.10 54.97
N ASP A 806 -31.38 9.91 55.28
CA ASP A 806 -30.16 9.42 54.64
C ASP A 806 -30.38 9.18 53.13
N ILE A 807 -31.50 8.54 52.73
CA ILE A 807 -31.78 8.37 51.29
C ILE A 807 -31.97 9.71 50.58
N LEU A 808 -32.65 10.68 51.20
CA LEU A 808 -32.79 12.03 50.61
C LEU A 808 -31.42 12.69 50.40
N ALA A 809 -30.51 12.56 51.37
CA ALA A 809 -29.16 13.09 51.26
C ALA A 809 -28.34 12.39 50.15
N HIS A 810 -28.48 11.07 49.97
CA HIS A 810 -27.82 10.37 48.86
C HIS A 810 -28.38 10.81 47.51
N LEU A 811 -29.69 11.00 47.37
CA LEU A 811 -30.31 11.48 46.13
C LEU A 811 -29.90 12.92 45.80
N GLU A 812 -29.84 13.81 46.79
CA GLU A 812 -29.31 15.17 46.64
C GLU A 812 -27.86 15.15 46.14
N ARG A 813 -27.00 14.35 46.78
CA ARG A 813 -25.58 14.22 46.39
C ARG A 813 -25.40 13.69 44.96
N VAL A 814 -26.27 12.77 44.51
CA VAL A 814 -26.27 12.32 43.11
C VAL A 814 -26.54 13.51 42.18
N GLY A 815 -27.50 14.37 42.52
CA GLY A 815 -27.79 15.61 41.80
C GLY A 815 -26.57 16.55 41.72
N ASP A 816 -25.92 16.79 42.86
CA ASP A 816 -24.69 17.59 42.93
C ASP A 816 -23.59 17.04 42.00
N ARG A 817 -23.38 15.72 42.01
CA ARG A 817 -22.37 15.06 41.15
C ARG A 817 -22.70 15.28 39.68
N LEU A 818 -23.97 15.12 39.31
CA LEU A 818 -24.47 15.35 37.96
C LEU A 818 -24.25 16.80 37.50
N THR A 819 -24.52 17.77 38.37
CA THR A 819 -24.28 19.20 38.11
C THR A 819 -22.79 19.49 37.88
N ASN A 820 -21.90 18.95 38.73
CA ASN A 820 -20.45 19.07 38.58
C ASN A 820 -19.95 18.49 37.23
N ILE A 821 -20.53 17.38 36.77
CA ILE A 821 -20.21 16.80 35.46
C ILE A 821 -20.66 17.76 34.33
N ALA A 822 -21.86 18.34 34.43
CA ALA A 822 -22.41 19.22 33.40
C ALA A 822 -21.61 20.52 33.21
N GLU A 823 -21.21 21.18 34.29
CA GLU A 823 -20.40 22.41 34.22
C GLU A 823 -19.05 22.17 33.53
N ARG A 824 -18.41 21.05 33.87
CA ARG A 824 -17.14 20.63 33.25
C ARG A 824 -17.34 20.22 31.80
N ALA A 825 -18.39 19.45 31.50
CA ALA A 825 -18.74 19.04 30.13
C ALA A 825 -19.06 20.24 29.22
N GLY A 826 -19.74 21.26 29.73
CA GLY A 826 -19.97 22.52 29.02
C GLY A 826 -18.67 23.22 28.61
N THR A 827 -17.71 23.26 29.53
CA THR A 827 -16.36 23.79 29.28
C THR A 827 -15.60 22.93 28.25
N ILE A 828 -15.73 21.60 28.34
CA ILE A 828 -15.11 20.64 27.42
C ILE A 828 -15.59 20.83 25.98
N ILE A 829 -16.91 21.05 25.80
CA ILE A 829 -17.50 21.19 24.47
C ILE A 829 -17.18 22.56 23.86
N GLN A 830 -17.14 23.63 24.66
CA GLN A 830 -16.77 24.97 24.16
C GLN A 830 -15.31 25.03 23.68
N ALA A 831 -14.37 24.43 24.42
CA ALA A 831 -12.96 24.41 24.04
C ALA A 831 -12.66 23.50 22.83
N THR A 832 -13.55 22.56 22.50
CA THR A 832 -13.44 21.70 21.31
C THR A 832 -14.28 22.16 20.11
N ALA A 833 -15.01 23.28 20.24
CA ALA A 833 -15.82 23.88 19.17
C ALA A 833 -15.10 24.99 18.38
N GLY A 834 -14.00 25.53 18.91
CA GLY A 834 -13.08 26.44 18.20
C GLY A 834 -11.96 25.67 17.50
#